data_AF-A0A9F2KW85-F1
#
_entry.id   AF-A0A9F2KW85-F1
#
_cell.length_a   1.000
_cell.length_b   1.000
_cell.length_c   1.000
_cell.angle_alpha   90.00
_cell.angle_beta   90.00
_cell.angle_gamma   90.00
#
_symmetry.space_group_name_H-M   'P 1'
#
loop_
_entity.id
_entity.type
_entity.pdbx_description
1 polymer ?
#
loop_
_entity_poly.entity_id
_entity_poly.type
_entity_poly.pdbx_seq_one_letter_code
_entity_poly.pdbx_strand_id
1 'polypeptide(L)'
;MNLRHLGTPKGGPHAASLIPGERKNWGKATRTRKKIFEAYMSREEVSEGLKRKTLIQGPLRINPKKYHEAFIPSPDGTQDIFIDGVVARNRALNGDIVVVKLLPKEQWKVNKPDACDHETEATPGSEAPAHSPGTCILPGPGKGDASSPDVIIEAQFGDGSEQESARDLKQLSLGAGEKGKDLETCSGRSAKPEESSNPEQSIQKTGKVVYILEKKHSRAAMGFIRLLTDRNSDLFRKYAMFSPVDHRVPRAYVALANCPPDFATRPEDYSSILFICRIVDWREDSNFALGQLAQSLGQAGEIEPETEGILTEYGVDFSDFSSEVLQCLPQSLPWIIPSSEFARRRDLRKECIFTIDPSTAKDLDDALSCKLLPDGNLEVGVHIADVSYFVPEGTALNEVASKRATSVYLVQKVIPMLPQLLCEELCSLNPMTDRLTFSVIWKLTPQGKILDEWFGRTVIQSCTKLSYDHAQSMIENPEKVFAAEELPAVSPWHSIAEVHQAVLKLHQIAQQLRQQRFMDGALRLDQLKLSFTLDKESGMPQGCYSYQYRDSNKLVEEFMLLANMAVAHRIYRSFPTKALLRRHPPPQTKMLRDLMAFCNQMGLEVDCSSAGALHKSLNETFGNDQYSEARREVLTSMFSRPMQMAVYFCTGVLEDETLFHHYALNVPLYTHFTSPIRRFPDILVHRLLSASLGLGPAPQMEKADIQKQAEHCNDRKMASKRVQELSVDLFFAVFVKECGPLESEAMVMGVLSEAFDVLVLRFGVQKRIYCNALPLVGFQFQKLGKKPQLSLVWEPESPEQDVVRQVIAIFTLVDVVLWSDNVPMKYSAVLKRPGGGG
;
A
#
# COMPACT_ATOMS: atom_id res chain seq x y z
N MET A 1 71.50 -0.72 -42.87
CA MET A 1 71.78 -1.90 -43.73
C MET A 1 70.89 -3.01 -43.19
N ASN A 2 69.93 -3.52 -43.97
CA ASN A 2 70.07 -4.60 -44.98
C ASN A 2 70.30 -5.96 -44.29
N LEU A 3 69.61 -7.07 -44.64
CA LEU A 3 68.88 -7.38 -45.88
C LEU A 3 67.63 -8.26 -45.65
N ARG A 4 66.75 -8.36 -46.65
CA ARG A 4 65.69 -9.38 -46.80
C ARG A 4 66.19 -10.52 -47.71
N HIS A 5 65.57 -11.71 -47.63
CA HIS A 5 65.30 -12.60 -48.77
C HIS A 5 64.17 -13.60 -48.41
N LEU A 6 63.46 -14.28 -49.33
CA LEU A 6 62.72 -13.85 -50.54
C LEU A 6 61.77 -15.00 -50.97
N GLY A 7 60.56 -14.73 -51.50
CA GLY A 7 59.67 -15.77 -52.04
C GLY A 7 58.42 -15.21 -52.76
N THR A 8 58.13 -15.70 -53.97
CA THR A 8 57.26 -15.10 -55.01
C THR A 8 56.92 -16.15 -56.10
N PRO A 9 56.16 -15.86 -57.20
CA PRO A 9 54.88 -15.12 -57.36
C PRO A 9 53.88 -15.85 -58.33
N LYS A 10 52.77 -15.19 -58.70
CA LYS A 10 52.20 -15.17 -60.08
C LYS A 10 51.19 -14.02 -60.24
N GLY A 11 50.93 -13.54 -61.47
CA GLY A 11 49.98 -12.45 -61.75
C GLY A 11 49.87 -12.09 -63.25
N GLY A 12 49.00 -11.14 -63.61
CA GLY A 12 48.81 -10.62 -64.98
C GLY A 12 47.92 -9.34 -65.04
N PRO A 13 47.98 -8.51 -66.12
CA PRO A 13 47.75 -7.05 -65.98
C PRO A 13 46.84 -6.38 -67.04
N HIS A 14 46.46 -5.10 -66.81
CA HIS A 14 46.72 -3.91 -67.67
C HIS A 14 46.00 -2.63 -67.16
N ALA A 15 46.17 -1.47 -67.83
CA ALA A 15 46.00 -0.12 -67.22
C ALA A 15 45.19 0.92 -68.05
N ALA A 16 44.96 2.10 -67.48
CA ALA A 16 43.87 3.05 -67.75
C ALA A 16 44.11 4.17 -68.81
N SER A 17 43.03 4.84 -69.24
CA SER A 17 42.85 6.32 -69.11
C SER A 17 41.46 6.84 -69.57
N LEU A 18 41.19 8.13 -69.30
CA LEU A 18 40.10 9.01 -69.80
C LEU A 18 38.70 8.94 -69.14
N ILE A 19 38.00 10.08 -69.25
CA ILE A 19 36.91 10.67 -68.42
C ILE A 19 36.13 11.63 -69.38
N PRO A 20 34.78 11.84 -69.34
CA PRO A 20 33.87 11.95 -68.18
C PRO A 20 32.51 11.23 -68.31
N GLY A 21 31.58 11.48 -67.37
CA GLY A 21 30.13 11.17 -67.54
C GLY A 21 29.24 11.31 -66.29
N GLU A 22 28.39 12.34 -66.26
CA GLU A 22 27.06 12.46 -65.60
C GLU A 22 26.77 12.08 -64.10
N ARG A 23 26.11 13.05 -63.43
CA ARG A 23 25.06 12.92 -62.39
C ARG A 23 25.39 12.28 -61.02
N LYS A 24 25.76 13.17 -60.08
CA LYS A 24 25.51 12.99 -58.63
C LYS A 24 24.03 12.69 -58.37
N ASN A 25 23.72 11.71 -57.53
CA ASN A 25 22.37 11.49 -57.00
C ASN A 25 22.39 11.58 -55.46
N TRP A 26 21.71 12.58 -54.89
CA TRP A 26 21.83 12.96 -53.46
C TRP A 26 20.93 12.08 -52.58
N GLY A 27 21.38 10.85 -52.29
CA GLY A 27 20.58 9.80 -51.66
C GLY A 27 20.48 9.85 -50.13
N LYS A 28 19.51 10.60 -49.60
CA LYS A 28 18.94 10.49 -48.22
C LYS A 28 19.95 10.31 -47.07
N ALA A 29 20.33 11.42 -46.44
CA ALA A 29 20.87 11.37 -45.07
C ALA A 29 19.88 10.69 -44.12
N THR A 30 20.36 9.75 -43.31
CA THR A 30 19.54 9.05 -42.31
C THR A 30 19.09 10.06 -41.25
N ARG A 31 17.80 10.37 -41.18
CA ARG A 31 17.23 11.21 -40.11
C ARG A 31 17.47 10.50 -38.77
N THR A 32 18.48 10.93 -38.02
CA THR A 32 18.63 10.59 -36.61
C THR A 32 17.35 10.98 -35.89
N ARG A 33 16.64 9.98 -35.32
CA ARG A 33 15.40 10.24 -34.59
C ARG A 33 15.69 11.21 -33.44
N LYS A 34 14.81 12.20 -33.27
CA LYS A 34 14.92 13.17 -32.17
C LYS A 34 14.76 12.39 -30.86
N LYS A 35 15.80 12.36 -30.03
CA LYS A 35 15.72 11.79 -28.68
C LYS A 35 14.63 12.52 -27.89
N ILE A 36 13.83 11.75 -27.18
CA ILE A 36 12.67 12.22 -26.41
C ILE A 36 13.03 12.24 -24.93
N PHE A 37 13.73 11.20 -24.46
CA PHE A 37 14.27 11.12 -23.11
C PHE A 37 15.76 11.42 -23.07
N GLU A 38 16.22 11.88 -21.92
CA GLU A 38 17.64 12.08 -21.63
C GLU A 38 18.33 10.73 -21.40
N ALA A 39 19.55 10.58 -21.92
CA ALA A 39 20.37 9.41 -21.63
C ALA A 39 20.68 9.35 -20.12
N TYR A 40 20.71 8.14 -19.54
CA TYR A 40 21.10 7.99 -18.14
C TYR A 40 22.59 8.33 -17.96
N MET A 41 22.93 8.88 -16.79
CA MET A 41 24.33 9.12 -16.39
C MET A 41 25.10 7.80 -16.22
N SER A 42 26.43 7.86 -16.25
CA SER A 42 27.26 6.69 -15.91
C SER A 42 27.14 6.34 -14.41
N ARG A 43 27.46 5.09 -14.06
CA ARG A 43 27.38 4.61 -12.67
C ARG A 43 28.41 5.31 -11.78
N GLU A 44 29.51 5.73 -12.38
CA GLU A 44 30.65 6.42 -11.81
C GLU A 44 30.25 7.85 -11.42
N GLU A 45 29.70 8.62 -12.36
CA GLU A 45 29.15 9.97 -12.09
C GLU A 45 28.01 9.94 -11.06
N VAL A 46 27.16 8.91 -11.09
CA VAL A 46 26.10 8.71 -10.09
C VAL A 46 26.68 8.44 -8.71
N SER A 47 27.69 7.56 -8.60
CA SER A 47 28.36 7.29 -7.33
C SER A 47 29.05 8.53 -6.76
N GLU A 48 29.72 9.31 -7.60
CA GLU A 48 30.32 10.58 -7.18
C GLU A 48 29.29 11.64 -6.80
N GLY A 49 28.21 11.80 -7.57
CA GLY A 49 27.16 12.77 -7.31
C GLY A 49 26.42 12.50 -6.00
N LEU A 50 26.18 11.22 -5.67
CA LEU A 50 25.61 10.81 -4.38
C LEU A 50 26.59 11.07 -3.23
N LYS A 51 27.87 10.72 -3.37
CA LYS A 51 28.92 11.01 -2.36
C LYS A 51 29.09 12.52 -2.11
N ARG A 52 29.03 13.33 -3.16
CA ARG A 52 29.11 14.81 -3.12
C ARG A 52 27.78 15.48 -2.71
N LYS A 53 26.70 14.71 -2.50
CA LYS A 53 25.32 15.18 -2.23
C LYS A 53 24.76 16.14 -3.30
N THR A 54 25.28 16.10 -4.53
CA THR A 54 24.76 16.86 -5.69
C THR A 54 23.66 16.11 -6.44
N LEU A 55 23.52 14.82 -6.15
CA LEU A 55 22.39 13.97 -6.57
C LEU A 55 21.68 13.42 -5.33
N ILE A 56 20.39 13.12 -5.48
CA ILE A 56 19.52 12.60 -4.43
C ILE A 56 18.96 11.24 -4.89
N GLN A 57 18.92 10.24 -4.02
CA GLN A 57 18.28 8.95 -4.29
C GLN A 57 17.00 8.77 -3.48
N GLY A 58 16.01 8.06 -4.03
CA GLY A 58 14.79 7.72 -3.30
C GLY A 58 13.82 6.84 -4.10
N PRO A 59 12.81 6.24 -3.46
CA PRO A 59 11.74 5.50 -4.13
C PRO A 59 10.79 6.47 -4.85
N LEU A 60 10.54 6.21 -6.13
CA LEU A 60 9.66 7.02 -6.98
C LEU A 60 8.19 6.69 -6.73
N ARG A 61 7.36 7.71 -6.51
CA ARG A 61 5.89 7.59 -6.42
C ARG A 61 5.24 8.36 -7.56
N ILE A 62 4.42 7.70 -8.37
CA ILE A 62 3.68 8.32 -9.48
C ILE A 62 2.24 8.58 -9.02
N ASN A 63 1.70 9.77 -9.29
CA ASN A 63 0.31 10.11 -8.97
C ASN A 63 -0.64 9.24 -9.83
N PRO A 64 -1.53 8.39 -9.25
CA PRO A 64 -2.41 7.52 -10.05
C PRO A 64 -3.50 8.29 -10.80
N LYS A 65 -3.90 9.49 -10.33
CA LYS A 65 -4.87 10.35 -11.03
C LYS A 65 -4.19 11.15 -12.14
N LYS A 66 -3.15 11.91 -11.79
CA LYS A 66 -2.38 12.75 -12.72
C LYS A 66 -1.04 12.09 -13.06
N TYR A 67 -1.03 11.04 -13.89
CA TYR A 67 0.17 10.21 -14.15
C TYR A 67 1.39 10.94 -14.74
N HIS A 68 1.27 12.21 -15.11
CA HIS A 68 2.39 13.10 -15.45
C HIS A 68 3.20 13.52 -14.21
N GLU A 69 2.55 13.63 -13.04
CA GLU A 69 3.17 14.01 -11.77
C GLU A 69 3.82 12.82 -11.06
N ALA A 70 5.06 13.00 -10.61
CA ALA A 70 5.72 12.04 -9.73
C ALA A 70 6.55 12.75 -8.65
N PHE A 71 6.89 12.00 -7.61
CA PHE A 71 7.50 12.51 -6.38
C PHE A 71 8.58 11.55 -5.86
N ILE A 72 9.64 12.07 -5.24
CA ILE A 72 10.54 11.29 -4.38
C ILE A 72 10.62 11.92 -2.98
N PRO A 73 10.78 11.12 -1.90
CA PRO A 73 11.06 11.62 -0.57
C PRO A 73 12.32 12.50 -0.54
N SER A 74 12.27 13.64 0.15
CA SER A 74 13.42 14.51 0.36
C SER A 74 14.28 13.97 1.54
N PRO A 75 15.61 13.82 1.41
CA PRO A 75 16.47 13.25 2.46
C PRO A 75 16.51 14.02 3.79
N ASP A 76 16.06 15.27 3.78
CA ASP A 76 15.96 16.15 4.96
C ASP A 76 14.59 16.07 5.68
N GLY A 77 13.70 15.16 5.27
CA GLY A 77 12.37 15.00 5.85
C GLY A 77 11.40 16.16 5.57
N THR A 78 11.77 17.08 4.66
CA THR A 78 10.88 18.17 4.23
C THR A 78 9.91 17.72 3.13
N GLN A 79 9.29 18.64 2.40
CA GLN A 79 8.38 18.31 1.30
C GLN A 79 9.09 17.48 0.21
N ASP A 80 8.36 16.50 -0.34
CA ASP A 80 8.81 15.68 -1.47
C ASP A 80 9.36 16.52 -2.62
N ILE A 81 10.35 15.99 -3.33
CA ILE A 81 10.87 16.60 -4.55
C ILE A 81 9.92 16.24 -5.69
N PHE A 82 9.38 17.24 -6.37
CA PHE A 82 8.49 17.10 -7.51
C PHE A 82 9.28 16.73 -8.78
N ILE A 83 8.72 15.83 -9.59
CA ILE A 83 9.25 15.40 -10.87
C ILE A 83 8.20 15.71 -11.93
N ASP A 84 8.47 16.75 -12.73
CA ASP A 84 7.47 17.34 -13.62
C ASP A 84 7.41 16.65 -14.99
N GLY A 85 6.35 15.87 -15.21
CA GLY A 85 6.09 15.21 -16.47
C GLY A 85 6.89 13.93 -16.71
N VAL A 86 6.39 13.12 -17.66
CA VAL A 86 6.96 11.82 -18.02
C VAL A 86 8.41 11.93 -18.52
N VAL A 87 8.78 13.05 -19.15
CA VAL A 87 10.14 13.32 -19.63
C VAL A 87 11.12 13.51 -18.47
N ALA A 88 10.79 14.32 -17.46
CA ALA A 88 11.63 14.48 -16.27
C ALA A 88 11.67 13.21 -15.41
N ARG A 89 10.61 12.38 -15.45
CA ARG A 89 10.60 11.03 -14.86
C ARG A 89 11.54 10.05 -15.56
N ASN A 90 12.02 10.37 -16.77
CA ASN A 90 12.99 9.62 -17.56
C ASN A 90 12.80 8.10 -17.48
N ARG A 91 11.63 7.63 -17.92
CA ARG A 91 11.30 6.20 -18.12
C ARG A 91 11.29 5.32 -16.86
N ALA A 92 11.42 5.90 -15.66
CA ALA A 92 11.24 5.20 -14.40
C ALA A 92 9.76 4.88 -14.11
N LEU A 93 9.53 3.80 -13.36
CA LEU A 93 8.21 3.27 -12.99
C LEU A 93 7.95 3.45 -11.49
N ASN A 94 6.69 3.32 -11.08
CA ASN A 94 6.28 3.47 -9.70
C ASN A 94 6.97 2.44 -8.78
N GLY A 95 7.57 2.89 -7.68
CA GLY A 95 8.32 2.08 -6.73
C GLY A 95 9.82 1.95 -7.01
N ASP A 96 10.31 2.29 -8.21
CA ASP A 96 11.74 2.20 -8.54
C ASP A 96 12.61 3.08 -7.62
N ILE A 97 13.79 2.60 -7.26
CA ILE A 97 14.81 3.43 -6.59
C ILE A 97 15.54 4.23 -7.66
N VAL A 98 15.26 5.52 -7.73
CA VAL A 98 15.80 6.44 -8.74
C VAL A 98 16.82 7.39 -8.15
N VAL A 99 17.65 7.97 -9.04
CA VAL A 99 18.53 9.09 -8.72
C VAL A 99 18.06 10.31 -9.47
N VAL A 100 17.89 11.41 -8.73
CA VAL A 100 17.35 12.69 -9.19
C VAL A 100 18.42 13.76 -9.05
N LYS A 101 18.52 14.59 -10.08
CA LYS A 101 19.24 15.86 -10.05
C LYS A 101 18.21 16.99 -9.85
N LEU A 102 18.42 17.83 -8.84
CA LEU A 102 17.60 19.03 -8.65
C LEU A 102 17.79 20.00 -9.83
N LEU A 103 16.70 20.67 -10.22
CA LEU A 103 16.74 21.77 -11.17
C LEU A 103 17.20 23.07 -10.46
N PRO A 104 17.64 24.11 -11.20
CA PRO A 104 17.85 25.45 -10.65
C PRO A 104 16.59 25.99 -9.93
N LYS A 105 16.75 26.88 -8.94
CA LYS A 105 15.64 27.38 -8.10
C LYS A 105 14.55 28.07 -8.94
N GLU A 106 14.93 28.62 -10.08
CA GLU A 106 14.09 29.33 -11.06
C GLU A 106 13.15 28.37 -11.82
N GLN A 107 13.35 27.05 -11.69
CA GLN A 107 12.57 25.98 -12.30
C GLN A 107 11.83 25.12 -11.24
N TRP A 108 11.76 25.58 -9.99
CA TRP A 108 11.02 24.91 -8.93
C TRP A 108 9.52 25.25 -9.01
N LYS A 109 8.65 24.25 -8.77
CA LYS A 109 7.20 24.42 -8.91
C LYS A 109 6.70 25.37 -7.82
N VAL A 110 6.20 26.54 -8.22
CA VAL A 110 5.46 27.42 -7.32
C VAL A 110 4.11 26.76 -7.05
N ASN A 111 3.87 26.41 -5.79
CA ASN A 111 2.58 25.92 -5.32
C ASN A 111 1.63 27.13 -5.27
N LYS A 112 0.95 27.41 -6.38
CA LYS A 112 -0.29 28.20 -6.32
C LYS A 112 -1.27 27.44 -5.38
N PRO A 113 -1.96 28.10 -4.45
CA PRO A 113 -3.21 27.55 -3.94
C PRO A 113 -4.19 27.54 -5.13
N ASP A 114 -4.71 26.36 -5.49
CA ASP A 114 -5.43 26.18 -6.76
C ASP A 114 -6.70 27.05 -6.82
N ALA A 115 -6.66 28.02 -7.73
CA ALA A 115 -7.81 28.66 -8.35
C ALA A 115 -7.84 28.21 -9.81
N CYS A 116 -9.05 27.94 -10.33
CA CYS A 116 -9.33 27.15 -11.53
C CYS A 116 -8.36 27.33 -12.72
N ASP A 117 -7.90 26.20 -13.28
CA ASP A 117 -7.58 26.12 -14.70
C ASP A 117 -8.88 25.84 -15.48
N HIS A 118 -9.38 26.85 -16.21
CA HIS A 118 -10.13 26.75 -17.48
C HIS A 118 -10.72 28.13 -17.85
N GLU A 119 -9.91 29.04 -18.38
CA GLU A 119 -10.40 30.19 -19.15
C GLU A 119 -10.49 29.80 -20.63
N THR A 120 -11.66 29.97 -21.25
CA THR A 120 -11.90 29.73 -22.68
C THR A 120 -11.65 31.00 -23.51
N GLU A 121 -11.02 30.85 -24.67
CA GLU A 121 -10.76 31.98 -25.58
C GLU A 121 -12.06 32.56 -26.17
N ALA A 122 -12.50 33.71 -25.67
CA ALA A 122 -13.63 34.45 -26.22
C ALA A 122 -13.20 35.32 -27.41
N THR A 123 -13.85 35.14 -28.57
CA THR A 123 -13.67 35.99 -29.77
C THR A 123 -14.73 37.12 -29.79
N PRO A 124 -14.37 38.38 -30.09
CA PRO A 124 -15.27 39.52 -29.90
C PRO A 124 -16.22 39.84 -31.09
N GLY A 125 -17.45 40.27 -30.77
CA GLY A 125 -18.48 40.81 -31.69
C GLY A 125 -19.87 40.18 -31.45
N SER A 126 -21.00 40.90 -31.42
CA SER A 126 -21.23 42.36 -31.58
C SER A 126 -22.41 42.85 -30.73
N GLU A 127 -22.37 44.16 -30.39
CA GLU A 127 -23.44 45.13 -30.07
C GLU A 127 -24.78 44.71 -29.42
N ALA A 128 -25.16 45.45 -28.37
CA ALA A 128 -26.52 45.52 -27.78
C ALA A 128 -27.20 46.88 -28.12
N PRO A 129 -28.54 47.03 -27.96
CA PRO A 129 -29.16 47.34 -26.65
C PRO A 129 -30.49 46.55 -26.45
N ALA A 130 -31.45 46.79 -25.53
CA ALA A 130 -31.71 47.80 -24.48
C ALA A 130 -32.66 47.19 -23.40
N HIS A 131 -33.09 47.79 -22.28
CA HIS A 131 -32.81 49.09 -21.62
C HIS A 131 -33.05 48.96 -20.09
N SER A 132 -32.79 50.06 -19.37
CA SER A 132 -32.97 50.37 -17.93
C SER A 132 -34.38 50.89 -17.55
N PRO A 133 -34.72 51.27 -16.28
CA PRO A 133 -34.01 51.13 -14.97
C PRO A 133 -34.88 50.64 -13.76
N GLY A 134 -34.26 50.42 -12.59
CA GLY A 134 -34.95 50.30 -11.28
C GLY A 134 -34.00 50.25 -10.06
N THR A 135 -33.82 51.38 -9.36
CA THR A 135 -32.89 51.60 -8.21
C THR A 135 -33.29 50.80 -6.93
N CYS A 136 -32.41 50.37 -6.02
CA CYS A 136 -31.78 51.21 -4.97
C CYS A 136 -30.67 50.53 -4.12
N ILE A 137 -29.53 51.24 -3.97
CA ILE A 137 -28.75 51.55 -2.73
C ILE A 137 -28.07 50.43 -1.88
N LEU A 138 -26.77 50.70 -1.61
CA LEU A 138 -25.76 50.07 -0.74
C LEU A 138 -26.11 50.03 0.78
N PRO A 139 -25.54 49.12 1.61
CA PRO A 139 -24.11 49.16 2.00
C PRO A 139 -23.41 47.79 2.17
N GLY A 140 -22.08 47.81 2.39
CA GLY A 140 -21.30 46.60 2.71
C GLY A 140 -20.13 46.87 3.67
N PRO A 141 -19.60 45.83 4.34
CA PRO A 141 -18.24 45.74 4.85
C PRO A 141 -17.32 45.09 3.80
N GLY A 142 -15.99 45.06 3.91
CA GLY A 142 -15.08 45.51 4.96
C GLY A 142 -13.79 44.68 4.84
N LYS A 143 -12.61 45.30 4.78
CA LYS A 143 -11.36 44.57 4.51
C LYS A 143 -10.98 43.67 5.70
N GLY A 144 -10.67 42.40 5.41
CA GLY A 144 -9.96 41.50 6.30
C GLY A 144 -8.88 40.76 5.51
N ASP A 145 -7.62 40.85 5.94
CA ASP A 145 -6.50 40.22 5.25
C ASP A 145 -6.52 38.70 5.43
N ALA A 146 -6.28 37.99 4.34
CA ALA A 146 -6.32 36.52 4.30
C ALA A 146 -5.04 35.95 3.70
N SER A 147 -4.19 35.35 4.55
CA SER A 147 -3.21 34.36 4.12
C SER A 147 -3.23 33.17 5.08
N SER A 148 -3.39 31.98 4.53
CA SER A 148 -3.45 30.70 5.23
C SER A 148 -3.30 29.60 4.17
N PRO A 149 -2.48 28.57 4.38
CA PRO A 149 -2.37 27.48 3.40
C PRO A 149 -3.67 26.66 3.34
N ASP A 150 -4.15 26.40 2.13
CA ASP A 150 -5.20 25.42 1.85
C ASP A 150 -4.61 24.00 1.91
N VAL A 151 -5.28 23.08 2.62
CA VAL A 151 -4.88 21.68 2.75
C VAL A 151 -5.90 20.81 2.02
N ILE A 152 -5.64 20.54 0.73
CA ILE A 152 -6.49 19.68 -0.09
C ILE A 152 -6.20 18.21 0.24
N ILE A 153 -7.15 17.53 0.87
CA ILE A 153 -7.07 16.10 1.21
C ILE A 153 -7.36 15.26 -0.04
N GLU A 154 -6.49 15.31 -1.07
CA GLU A 154 -6.68 14.52 -2.29
C GLU A 154 -6.68 13.01 -1.98
N ALA A 155 -7.81 12.33 -2.16
CA ALA A 155 -7.91 10.87 -2.07
C ALA A 155 -7.28 10.20 -3.31
N GLN A 156 -6.47 9.15 -3.11
CA GLN A 156 -5.69 8.47 -4.16
C GLN A 156 -6.41 7.25 -4.76
N PHE A 157 -7.56 7.47 -5.39
CA PHE A 157 -8.31 6.42 -6.09
C PHE A 157 -8.57 6.79 -7.55
N GLY A 158 -8.45 5.81 -8.45
CA GLY A 158 -8.48 6.02 -9.89
C GLY A 158 -9.90 6.12 -10.44
N ASP A 159 -10.37 7.34 -10.66
CA ASP A 159 -11.43 7.58 -11.63
C ASP A 159 -11.04 8.66 -12.63
N GLY A 160 -11.55 8.51 -13.85
CA GLY A 160 -11.03 9.19 -15.03
C GLY A 160 -11.58 8.60 -16.32
N SER A 161 -12.71 9.13 -16.76
CA SER A 161 -13.16 9.10 -18.14
C SER A 161 -12.80 10.43 -18.79
N GLU A 162 -12.03 10.40 -19.89
CA GLU A 162 -12.38 11.11 -21.15
C GLU A 162 -11.33 10.92 -22.24
N GLN A 163 -11.66 11.38 -23.45
CA GLN A 163 -10.86 11.26 -24.67
C GLN A 163 -10.42 12.64 -25.14
N GLU A 164 -9.14 12.83 -25.43
CA GLU A 164 -8.65 14.01 -26.15
C GLU A 164 -7.61 13.60 -27.20
N SER A 165 -7.56 14.34 -28.30
CA SER A 165 -6.78 13.99 -29.50
C SER A 165 -5.63 14.97 -29.72
N ALA A 166 -4.41 14.46 -29.92
CA ALA A 166 -3.23 15.31 -30.08
C ALA A 166 -3.27 16.14 -31.37
N ARG A 167 -2.99 17.45 -31.25
CA ARG A 167 -2.65 18.35 -32.36
C ARG A 167 -1.40 19.16 -32.01
N ASP A 168 -0.59 19.49 -33.02
CA ASP A 168 0.73 20.09 -32.83
C ASP A 168 0.69 21.57 -32.41
N LEU A 169 1.54 21.95 -31.45
CA LEU A 169 1.94 23.35 -31.26
C LEU A 169 3.30 23.62 -31.92
N LYS A 170 3.37 24.72 -32.69
CA LYS A 170 4.62 25.20 -33.30
C LYS A 170 5.37 26.13 -32.37
N GLN A 171 6.69 26.06 -32.46
CA GLN A 171 7.64 26.92 -31.76
C GLN A 171 7.67 28.33 -32.39
N LEU A 172 7.60 29.36 -31.54
CA LEU A 172 7.96 30.75 -31.88
C LEU A 172 8.88 31.33 -30.80
N SER A 173 9.77 32.23 -31.20
CA SER A 173 10.87 32.75 -30.38
C SER A 173 11.09 34.23 -30.65
N LEU A 174 11.19 35.03 -29.59
CA LEU A 174 11.67 36.42 -29.46
C LEU A 174 11.70 36.72 -27.94
N GLY A 175 12.49 37.63 -27.38
CA GLY A 175 13.57 38.47 -27.90
C GLY A 175 13.97 39.45 -26.79
N ALA A 176 15.25 39.56 -26.43
CA ALA A 176 15.67 40.31 -25.23
C ALA A 176 15.80 41.83 -25.47
N GLY A 177 15.55 42.63 -24.42
CA GLY A 177 15.77 44.08 -24.39
C GLY A 177 15.79 44.63 -22.97
N GLU A 178 16.79 45.44 -22.63
CA GLU A 178 17.03 45.99 -21.28
C GLU A 178 16.65 47.48 -21.14
N LYS A 179 16.76 47.98 -19.90
CA LYS A 179 16.66 49.39 -19.42
C LYS A 179 15.24 49.84 -19.07
N GLY A 180 14.96 50.52 -17.94
CA GLY A 180 15.80 50.87 -16.78
C GLY A 180 15.88 52.37 -16.49
N LYS A 181 16.07 52.74 -15.21
CA LYS A 181 16.10 54.11 -14.62
C LYS A 181 14.72 54.78 -14.44
N ASP A 182 14.48 55.62 -13.43
CA ASP A 182 15.30 56.00 -12.25
C ASP A 182 14.41 56.33 -11.02
N LEU A 183 15.04 56.63 -9.88
CA LEU A 183 14.46 56.79 -8.54
C LEU A 183 14.15 58.26 -8.18
N GLU A 184 13.07 58.50 -7.42
CA GLU A 184 12.94 59.70 -6.57
C GLU A 184 12.37 59.34 -5.18
N THR A 185 12.56 60.20 -4.17
CA THR A 185 12.52 59.77 -2.74
C THR A 185 11.96 60.86 -1.82
N CYS A 186 11.15 60.48 -0.81
CA CYS A 186 10.89 61.34 0.34
C CYS A 186 10.63 60.54 1.65
N SER A 187 10.98 61.15 2.79
CA SER A 187 11.21 60.48 4.10
C SER A 187 9.96 60.25 4.98
N GLY A 188 9.96 59.21 5.85
CA GLY A 188 8.75 58.87 6.64
C GLY A 188 8.83 58.07 7.96
N ARG A 189 9.94 58.12 8.74
CA ARG A 189 10.11 57.53 10.10
C ARG A 189 10.15 55.99 10.22
N SER A 190 10.83 55.55 11.29
CA SER A 190 11.14 54.14 11.62
C SER A 190 10.05 53.48 12.47
N ALA A 191 9.70 52.24 12.12
CA ALA A 191 9.19 51.20 13.03
C ALA A 191 10.10 49.97 12.93
N LYS A 192 10.03 49.03 13.89
CA LYS A 192 10.87 47.83 13.91
C LYS A 192 10.45 46.84 12.81
N PRO A 193 11.37 46.02 12.27
CA PRO A 193 10.98 44.91 11.41
C PRO A 193 10.32 43.81 12.26
N GLU A 194 9.06 43.52 11.98
CA GLU A 194 8.46 42.22 12.31
C GLU A 194 8.86 41.21 11.22
N GLU A 195 9.00 39.93 11.59
CA GLU A 195 9.55 38.92 10.69
C GLU A 195 8.58 38.61 9.54
N SER A 196 8.97 38.99 8.31
CA SER A 196 8.20 38.69 7.11
C SER A 196 8.03 37.18 6.91
N SER A 197 6.82 36.74 6.61
CA SER A 197 6.52 35.35 6.28
C SER A 197 7.42 34.84 5.13
N ASN A 198 8.13 33.73 5.39
CA ASN A 198 9.17 33.23 4.48
C ASN A 198 8.59 32.86 3.10
N PRO A 199 9.00 33.53 2.00
CA PRO A 199 8.53 33.19 0.65
C PRO A 199 9.02 31.82 0.16
N GLU A 200 9.95 31.17 0.87
CA GLU A 200 10.35 29.79 0.56
C GLU A 200 9.26 28.74 0.86
N GLN A 201 8.18 29.07 1.58
CA GLN A 201 7.09 28.10 1.86
C GLN A 201 6.20 27.79 0.66
N SER A 202 6.17 28.64 -0.38
CA SER A 202 5.33 28.43 -1.57
C SER A 202 6.05 27.71 -2.73
N ILE A 203 7.31 27.30 -2.56
CA ILE A 203 8.14 26.76 -3.65
C ILE A 203 8.52 25.29 -3.37
N GLN A 204 8.03 24.35 -4.19
CA GLN A 204 8.41 22.95 -4.11
C GLN A 204 9.66 22.67 -4.95
N LYS A 205 10.69 22.06 -4.31
CA LYS A 205 11.89 21.54 -4.97
C LYS A 205 11.52 20.69 -6.19
N THR A 206 11.94 21.07 -7.39
CA THR A 206 11.75 20.26 -8.61
C THR A 206 13.05 19.58 -9.03
N GLY A 207 12.96 18.36 -9.54
CA GLY A 207 14.09 17.59 -10.06
C GLY A 207 13.76 16.76 -11.29
N LYS A 208 14.79 16.14 -11.87
CA LYS A 208 14.67 15.16 -12.97
C LYS A 208 15.45 13.89 -12.67
N VAL A 209 14.91 12.75 -13.11
CA VAL A 209 15.54 11.43 -12.98
C VAL A 209 16.70 11.30 -13.97
N VAL A 210 17.88 11.01 -13.44
CA VAL A 210 19.13 10.85 -14.21
C VAL A 210 19.65 9.41 -14.22
N TYR A 211 19.15 8.55 -13.33
CA TYR A 211 19.50 7.12 -13.26
C TYR A 211 18.42 6.31 -12.52
N ILE A 212 18.34 5.00 -12.78
CA ILE A 212 17.54 4.04 -11.98
C ILE A 212 18.52 3.08 -11.31
N LEU A 213 18.67 3.18 -9.99
CA LEU A 213 19.57 2.31 -9.21
C LEU A 213 19.01 0.90 -9.06
N GLU A 214 17.72 0.77 -8.74
CA GLU A 214 17.06 -0.52 -8.55
C GLU A 214 15.68 -0.54 -9.18
N LYS A 215 15.44 -1.60 -9.97
CA LYS A 215 14.21 -1.85 -10.72
C LYS A 215 13.20 -2.61 -9.85
N LYS A 216 12.64 -1.95 -8.82
CA LYS A 216 11.67 -2.54 -7.88
C LYS A 216 10.32 -2.90 -8.53
N HIS A 217 9.84 -2.12 -9.49
CA HIS A 217 8.59 -2.45 -10.21
C HIS A 217 8.75 -3.78 -10.98
N SER A 218 7.73 -4.65 -10.96
CA SER A 218 7.76 -6.02 -11.53
C SER A 218 8.05 -6.08 -13.03
N ARG A 219 7.74 -4.99 -13.75
CA ARG A 219 7.69 -4.85 -15.22
C ARG A 219 6.60 -5.67 -15.91
N ALA A 220 5.84 -6.48 -15.18
CA ALA A 220 4.56 -6.98 -15.66
C ALA A 220 3.47 -5.93 -15.41
N ALA A 221 2.44 -5.92 -16.26
CA ALA A 221 1.20 -5.19 -16.05
C ALA A 221 0.03 -5.94 -16.69
N MET A 222 -1.15 -5.80 -16.09
CA MET A 222 -2.42 -6.23 -16.68
C MET A 222 -2.94 -5.15 -17.63
N GLY A 223 -3.58 -5.54 -18.74
CA GLY A 223 -4.17 -4.57 -19.68
C GLY A 223 -4.72 -5.17 -20.96
N PHE A 224 -5.15 -4.28 -21.86
CA PHE A 224 -5.83 -4.63 -23.11
C PHE A 224 -4.92 -4.39 -24.32
N ILE A 225 -5.05 -5.22 -25.36
CA ILE A 225 -4.41 -5.02 -26.67
C ILE A 225 -5.37 -4.33 -27.65
N ARG A 226 -4.87 -3.34 -28.40
CA ARG A 226 -5.61 -2.68 -29.48
C ARG A 226 -4.71 -2.47 -30.69
N LEU A 227 -5.27 -2.48 -31.90
CA LEU A 227 -4.52 -2.11 -33.11
C LEU A 227 -4.15 -0.61 -33.05
N LEU A 228 -3.04 -0.24 -33.71
CA LEU A 228 -2.65 1.16 -33.84
C LEU A 228 -3.65 1.92 -34.74
N THR A 229 -3.85 3.22 -34.48
CA THR A 229 -4.82 4.03 -35.24
C THR A 229 -4.32 4.45 -36.62
N ASP A 230 -3.02 4.75 -36.76
CA ASP A 230 -2.41 5.12 -38.04
C ASP A 230 -2.13 3.88 -38.92
N ARG A 231 -3.12 3.49 -39.72
CA ARG A 231 -3.06 2.36 -40.68
C ARG A 231 -1.97 2.49 -41.75
N ASN A 232 -1.39 3.69 -41.94
CA ASN A 232 -0.37 3.94 -42.97
C ASN A 232 1.07 3.79 -42.46
N SER A 233 1.26 3.61 -41.15
CA SER A 233 2.59 3.48 -40.54
C SER A 233 3.23 2.10 -40.75
N ASP A 234 4.55 2.08 -40.98
CA ASP A 234 5.38 0.86 -40.87
C ASP A 234 5.31 0.21 -39.47
N LEU A 235 4.90 0.97 -38.45
CA LEU A 235 4.67 0.46 -37.09
C LEU A 235 3.33 -0.29 -36.98
N PHE A 236 2.27 0.18 -37.63
CA PHE A 236 0.94 -0.47 -37.63
C PHE A 236 1.01 -1.89 -38.20
N ARG A 237 1.84 -2.10 -39.23
CA ARG A 237 2.04 -3.43 -39.85
C ARG A 237 2.89 -4.39 -39.01
N LYS A 238 3.36 -3.98 -37.82
CA LYS A 238 4.32 -4.72 -37.00
C LYS A 238 3.96 -4.80 -35.51
N TYR A 239 3.20 -3.83 -35.00
CA TYR A 239 2.92 -3.69 -33.56
C TYR A 239 1.44 -3.40 -33.26
N ALA A 240 0.94 -4.05 -32.22
CA ALA A 240 -0.22 -3.63 -31.46
C ALA A 240 0.18 -2.62 -30.37
N MET A 241 -0.80 -1.92 -29.81
CA MET A 241 -0.68 -1.08 -28.63
C MET A 241 -1.28 -1.80 -27.43
N PHE A 242 -0.46 -2.12 -26.43
CA PHE A 242 -0.91 -2.59 -25.13
C PHE A 242 -1.16 -1.39 -24.21
N SER A 243 -2.34 -1.36 -23.58
CA SER A 243 -2.77 -0.32 -22.65
C SER A 243 -2.97 -0.93 -21.26
N PRO A 244 -2.08 -0.66 -20.29
CA PRO A 244 -2.22 -1.12 -18.92
C PRO A 244 -3.50 -0.61 -18.24
N VAL A 245 -3.99 -1.37 -17.26
CA VAL A 245 -5.03 -0.90 -16.31
C VAL A 245 -4.43 0.18 -15.40
N ASP A 246 -3.26 -0.07 -14.80
CA ASP A 246 -2.56 0.94 -14.00
C ASP A 246 -1.99 2.08 -14.89
N HIS A 247 -2.62 3.25 -14.82
CA HIS A 247 -2.22 4.45 -15.56
C HIS A 247 -0.83 4.99 -15.20
N ARG A 248 -0.22 4.53 -14.10
CA ARG A 248 1.18 4.86 -13.75
C ARG A 248 2.18 4.12 -14.66
N VAL A 249 1.76 3.01 -15.28
CA VAL A 249 2.55 2.21 -16.22
C VAL A 249 2.37 2.77 -17.65
N PRO A 250 3.45 2.93 -18.44
CA PRO A 250 3.35 3.41 -19.82
C PRO A 250 2.65 2.37 -20.71
N ARG A 251 1.91 2.87 -21.72
CA ARG A 251 1.49 2.01 -22.85
C ARG A 251 2.72 1.46 -23.58
N ALA A 252 2.60 0.26 -24.14
CA ALA A 252 3.71 -0.47 -24.75
C ALA A 252 3.38 -0.96 -26.17
N TYR A 253 4.36 -0.91 -27.06
CA TYR A 253 4.29 -1.61 -28.34
C TYR A 253 4.52 -3.11 -28.13
N VAL A 254 3.59 -3.94 -28.61
CA VAL A 254 3.70 -5.41 -28.61
C VAL A 254 3.77 -5.87 -30.05
N ALA A 255 4.73 -6.75 -30.40
CA ALA A 255 4.85 -7.24 -31.77
C ALA A 255 3.61 -8.08 -32.15
N LEU A 256 3.04 -7.86 -33.34
CA LEU A 256 1.83 -8.58 -33.79
C LEU A 256 2.03 -10.10 -33.87
N ALA A 257 3.26 -10.56 -34.10
CA ALA A 257 3.62 -11.98 -34.05
C ALA A 257 3.52 -12.62 -32.64
N ASN A 258 3.37 -11.80 -31.60
CA ASN A 258 3.17 -12.22 -30.21
C ASN A 258 1.71 -12.02 -29.74
N CYS A 259 0.82 -11.54 -30.62
CA CYS A 259 -0.62 -11.44 -30.36
C CYS A 259 -1.34 -12.73 -30.81
N PRO A 260 -2.59 -12.97 -30.38
CA PRO A 260 -3.40 -14.07 -30.90
C PRO A 260 -3.50 -14.03 -32.44
N PRO A 261 -3.44 -15.17 -33.16
CA PRO A 261 -3.35 -15.16 -34.63
C PRO A 261 -4.51 -14.47 -35.36
N ASP A 262 -5.70 -14.46 -34.74
CA ASP A 262 -6.92 -13.84 -35.25
C ASP A 262 -7.16 -12.41 -34.73
N PHE A 263 -6.40 -11.93 -33.74
CA PHE A 263 -6.51 -10.54 -33.25
C PHE A 263 -6.32 -9.49 -34.36
N ALA A 264 -5.48 -9.80 -35.35
CA ALA A 264 -5.25 -8.92 -36.51
C ALA A 264 -6.45 -8.87 -37.49
N THR A 265 -7.38 -9.83 -37.45
CA THR A 265 -8.59 -9.87 -38.29
C THR A 265 -9.87 -9.55 -37.51
N ARG A 266 -9.92 -9.87 -36.21
CA ARG A 266 -11.02 -9.59 -35.28
C ARG A 266 -10.49 -8.96 -33.98
N PRO A 267 -10.09 -7.68 -33.99
CA PRO A 267 -9.55 -7.02 -32.79
C PRO A 267 -10.62 -6.78 -31.71
N GLU A 268 -11.90 -6.65 -32.10
CA GLU A 268 -12.99 -6.31 -31.19
C GLU A 268 -13.38 -7.49 -30.27
N ASP A 269 -13.19 -8.74 -30.71
CA ASP A 269 -13.35 -9.97 -29.90
C ASP A 269 -12.47 -9.95 -28.64
N TYR A 270 -11.36 -9.20 -28.70
CA TYR A 270 -10.37 -9.04 -27.63
C TYR A 270 -10.52 -7.72 -26.86
N SER A 271 -11.53 -6.90 -27.17
CA SER A 271 -11.71 -5.56 -26.57
C SER A 271 -11.94 -5.58 -25.05
N SER A 272 -12.53 -6.66 -24.54
CA SER A 272 -12.76 -6.95 -23.11
C SER A 272 -11.81 -7.99 -22.52
N ILE A 273 -10.87 -8.55 -23.30
CA ILE A 273 -9.97 -9.61 -22.84
C ILE A 273 -8.69 -9.02 -22.22
N LEU A 274 -8.39 -9.47 -21.01
CA LEU A 274 -7.22 -9.08 -20.23
C LEU A 274 -5.99 -9.92 -20.61
N PHE A 275 -4.86 -9.24 -20.74
CA PHE A 275 -3.56 -9.84 -21.04
C PHE A 275 -2.50 -9.36 -20.04
N ILE A 276 -1.49 -10.20 -19.82
CA ILE A 276 -0.23 -9.77 -19.21
C ILE A 276 0.74 -9.33 -20.30
N CYS A 277 1.28 -8.12 -20.15
CA CYS A 277 2.44 -7.67 -20.90
C CYS A 277 3.63 -7.46 -19.95
N ARG A 278 4.82 -7.89 -20.36
CA ARG A 278 6.09 -7.60 -19.67
C ARG A 278 6.87 -6.54 -20.46
N ILE A 279 7.21 -5.43 -19.81
CA ILE A 279 8.06 -4.36 -20.36
C ILE A 279 9.50 -4.87 -20.45
N VAL A 280 10.00 -5.01 -21.67
CA VAL A 280 11.34 -5.54 -21.97
C VAL A 280 12.37 -4.40 -22.04
N ASP A 281 12.02 -3.29 -22.69
CA ASP A 281 12.90 -2.14 -22.91
C ASP A 281 12.09 -0.82 -23.03
N TRP A 282 12.73 0.32 -22.79
CA TRP A 282 12.18 1.64 -23.10
C TRP A 282 13.29 2.57 -23.64
N ARG A 283 13.35 2.67 -24.97
CA ARG A 283 14.35 3.44 -25.69
C ARG A 283 14.13 4.95 -25.57
N GLU A 284 15.23 5.68 -25.59
CA GLU A 284 15.25 7.16 -25.55
C GLU A 284 14.59 7.84 -26.75
N ASP A 285 14.38 7.13 -27.87
CA ASP A 285 13.72 7.62 -29.10
C ASP A 285 12.22 7.28 -29.18
N SER A 286 11.62 6.70 -28.14
CA SER A 286 10.26 6.16 -28.19
C SER A 286 9.39 6.62 -27.00
N ASN A 287 8.27 7.28 -27.30
CA ASN A 287 7.26 7.68 -26.29
C ASN A 287 6.72 6.49 -25.47
N PHE A 288 6.67 5.31 -26.08
CA PHE A 288 6.07 4.10 -25.51
C PHE A 288 7.15 3.04 -25.24
N ALA A 289 6.88 2.17 -24.27
CA ALA A 289 7.76 1.05 -23.98
C ALA A 289 7.71 -0.03 -25.08
N LEU A 290 8.68 -0.95 -25.08
CA LEU A 290 8.61 -2.20 -25.84
C LEU A 290 8.17 -3.32 -24.88
N GLY A 291 7.07 -3.99 -25.23
CA GLY A 291 6.45 -5.04 -24.43
C GLY A 291 6.43 -6.40 -25.12
N GLN A 292 6.49 -7.45 -24.33
CA GLN A 292 6.21 -8.83 -24.74
C GLN A 292 4.90 -9.27 -24.08
N LEU A 293 3.92 -9.69 -24.88
CA LEU A 293 2.73 -10.38 -24.37
C LEU A 293 3.17 -11.72 -23.76
N ALA A 294 2.70 -12.01 -22.56
CA ALA A 294 3.04 -13.26 -21.86
C ALA A 294 1.91 -14.28 -21.98
N GLN A 295 0.69 -13.89 -21.63
CA GLN A 295 -0.51 -14.74 -21.69
C GLN A 295 -1.80 -13.91 -21.75
N SER A 296 -2.87 -14.55 -22.22
CA SER A 296 -4.26 -14.11 -22.04
C SER A 296 -4.78 -14.65 -20.72
N LEU A 297 -5.48 -13.82 -19.94
CA LEU A 297 -6.03 -14.20 -18.63
C LEU A 297 -7.50 -14.62 -18.72
N GLY A 298 -8.31 -13.86 -19.45
CA GLY A 298 -9.76 -14.05 -19.55
C GLY A 298 -10.49 -12.74 -19.79
N GLN A 299 -11.79 -12.70 -19.53
CA GLN A 299 -12.58 -11.47 -19.63
C GLN A 299 -12.31 -10.53 -18.44
N ALA A 300 -12.32 -9.22 -18.68
CA ALA A 300 -12.34 -8.22 -17.63
C ALA A 300 -13.67 -8.26 -16.89
N GLY A 301 -13.63 -8.15 -15.56
CA GLY A 301 -14.80 -8.35 -14.71
C GLY A 301 -14.95 -9.76 -14.11
N GLU A 302 -14.07 -10.72 -14.47
CA GLU A 302 -14.10 -12.08 -13.95
C GLU A 302 -13.09 -12.29 -12.81
N ILE A 303 -13.51 -12.91 -11.72
CA ILE A 303 -12.74 -12.99 -10.45
C ILE A 303 -11.34 -13.57 -10.63
N GLU A 304 -11.20 -14.70 -11.32
CA GLU A 304 -9.92 -15.42 -11.43
C GLU A 304 -8.93 -14.75 -12.41
N PRO A 305 -9.33 -14.29 -13.61
CA PRO A 305 -8.48 -13.45 -14.48
C PRO A 305 -7.98 -12.17 -13.80
N GLU A 306 -8.86 -11.44 -13.10
CA GLU A 306 -8.49 -10.24 -12.32
C GLU A 306 -7.50 -10.60 -11.20
N THR A 307 -7.78 -11.67 -10.45
CA THR A 307 -6.89 -12.19 -9.40
C THR A 307 -5.49 -12.53 -9.93
N GLU A 308 -5.38 -13.26 -11.04
CA GLU A 308 -4.08 -13.67 -11.59
C GLU A 308 -3.24 -12.46 -12.04
N GLY A 309 -3.86 -11.44 -12.63
CA GLY A 309 -3.13 -10.23 -13.00
C GLY A 309 -2.74 -9.34 -11.82
N ILE A 310 -3.58 -9.22 -10.79
CA ILE A 310 -3.22 -8.56 -9.52
C ILE A 310 -2.00 -9.26 -8.90
N LEU A 311 -1.99 -10.59 -8.84
CA LEU A 311 -0.84 -11.37 -8.37
C LEU A 311 0.41 -11.10 -9.22
N THR A 312 0.27 -11.15 -10.54
CA THR A 312 1.37 -10.99 -11.50
C THR A 312 1.98 -9.58 -11.50
N GLU A 313 1.16 -8.54 -11.45
CA GLU A 313 1.60 -7.14 -11.47
C GLU A 313 2.40 -6.78 -10.21
N TYR A 314 2.01 -7.30 -9.05
CA TYR A 314 2.74 -7.14 -7.78
C TYR A 314 3.83 -8.21 -7.57
N GLY A 315 4.12 -9.02 -8.60
CA GLY A 315 5.17 -10.04 -8.60
C GLY A 315 5.01 -11.08 -7.48
N VAL A 316 3.78 -11.43 -7.13
CA VAL A 316 3.50 -12.57 -6.25
C VAL A 316 3.75 -13.85 -7.04
N ASP A 317 4.65 -14.67 -6.53
CA ASP A 317 4.85 -16.03 -7.02
C ASP A 317 3.72 -16.92 -6.50
N PHE A 318 2.84 -17.35 -7.42
CA PHE A 318 1.73 -18.26 -7.18
C PHE A 318 1.90 -19.62 -7.88
N SER A 319 3.11 -19.95 -8.38
CA SER A 319 3.34 -21.25 -9.00
C SER A 319 3.31 -22.39 -7.98
N ASP A 320 3.18 -23.62 -8.48
CA ASP A 320 3.53 -24.81 -7.71
C ASP A 320 5.00 -24.77 -7.26
N PHE A 321 5.30 -25.47 -6.16
CA PHE A 321 6.67 -25.63 -5.68
C PHE A 321 7.42 -26.66 -6.52
N SER A 322 8.68 -26.36 -6.88
CA SER A 322 9.50 -27.26 -7.71
C SER A 322 9.80 -28.59 -7.01
N SER A 323 10.12 -29.62 -7.80
CA SER A 323 10.55 -30.93 -7.28
C SER A 323 11.73 -30.84 -6.31
N GLU A 324 12.67 -29.92 -6.52
CA GLU A 324 13.80 -29.64 -5.63
C GLU A 324 13.35 -29.12 -4.25
N VAL A 325 12.31 -28.28 -4.21
CA VAL A 325 11.68 -27.82 -2.95
C VAL A 325 10.95 -28.97 -2.27
N LEU A 326 10.19 -29.77 -3.02
CA LEU A 326 9.42 -30.89 -2.47
C LEU A 326 10.32 -32.03 -1.95
N GLN A 327 11.51 -32.22 -2.53
CA GLN A 327 12.54 -33.14 -2.03
C GLN A 327 13.15 -32.69 -0.69
N CYS A 328 13.04 -31.42 -0.31
CA CYS A 328 13.47 -30.93 1.01
C CYS A 328 12.47 -31.29 2.13
N LEU A 329 11.28 -31.80 1.80
CA LEU A 329 10.24 -32.17 2.78
C LEU A 329 10.54 -33.54 3.43
N PRO A 330 9.97 -33.85 4.61
CA PRO A 330 10.09 -35.18 5.20
C PRO A 330 9.48 -36.27 4.30
N GLN A 331 10.32 -37.17 3.78
CA GLN A 331 9.92 -38.18 2.79
C GLN A 331 9.18 -39.38 3.41
N SER A 332 9.37 -39.64 4.70
CA SER A 332 8.66 -40.69 5.44
C SER A 332 7.32 -40.17 5.96
N LEU A 333 6.22 -40.53 5.28
CA LEU A 333 4.86 -40.15 5.63
C LEU A 333 4.03 -41.39 6.04
N PRO A 334 3.15 -41.30 7.07
CA PRO A 334 2.94 -40.14 7.95
C PRO A 334 4.19 -39.83 8.78
N TRP A 335 4.51 -38.54 8.93
CA TRP A 335 5.71 -38.11 9.66
C TRP A 335 5.49 -38.22 11.18
N ILE A 336 6.48 -38.75 11.88
CA ILE A 336 6.46 -38.94 13.33
C ILE A 336 7.70 -38.25 13.91
N ILE A 337 7.53 -37.57 15.05
CA ILE A 337 8.62 -36.89 15.77
C ILE A 337 9.70 -37.92 16.15
N PRO A 338 10.98 -37.72 15.81
CA PRO A 338 12.06 -38.61 16.22
C PRO A 338 12.21 -38.69 17.74
N SER A 339 12.51 -39.89 18.27
CA SER A 339 12.74 -40.12 19.71
C SER A 339 13.81 -39.20 20.32
N SER A 340 14.80 -38.79 19.53
CA SER A 340 15.85 -37.84 19.92
C SER A 340 15.33 -36.42 20.20
N GLU A 341 14.24 -35.97 19.58
CA GLU A 341 13.70 -34.63 19.84
C GLU A 341 12.94 -34.57 21.17
N PHE A 342 12.24 -35.64 21.56
CA PHE A 342 11.63 -35.75 22.90
C PHE A 342 12.68 -35.70 24.02
N ALA A 343 13.90 -36.17 23.78
CA ALA A 343 15.01 -36.10 24.73
C ALA A 343 15.70 -34.71 24.79
N ARG A 344 15.46 -33.83 23.81
CA ARG A 344 16.12 -32.51 23.68
C ARG A 344 15.20 -31.33 23.95
N ARG A 345 13.89 -31.57 24.11
CA ARG A 345 12.83 -30.55 24.24
C ARG A 345 12.12 -30.70 25.59
N ARG A 346 11.59 -29.59 26.13
CA ARG A 346 10.66 -29.67 27.27
C ARG A 346 9.34 -30.28 26.78
N ASP A 347 8.99 -31.46 27.27
CA ASP A 347 7.72 -32.12 26.96
C ASP A 347 6.59 -31.41 27.74
N LEU A 348 5.59 -30.92 26.99
CA LEU A 348 4.42 -30.20 27.50
C LEU A 348 3.11 -30.86 27.05
N ARG A 349 3.14 -32.06 26.46
CA ARG A 349 1.96 -32.76 25.90
C ARG A 349 0.87 -33.16 26.93
N LYS A 350 1.08 -32.84 28.21
CA LYS A 350 0.15 -33.08 29.32
C LYS A 350 -0.42 -31.78 29.92
N GLU A 351 -0.01 -30.63 29.39
CA GLU A 351 -0.50 -29.32 29.82
C GLU A 351 -1.67 -28.89 28.92
N CYS A 352 -2.67 -28.22 29.49
CA CYS A 352 -3.81 -27.72 28.74
C CYS A 352 -3.39 -26.58 27.80
N ILE A 353 -3.15 -26.93 26.54
CA ILE A 353 -2.69 -26.04 25.45
C ILE A 353 -3.74 -26.07 24.33
N PHE A 354 -4.12 -24.92 23.78
CA PHE A 354 -5.13 -24.83 22.71
C PHE A 354 -4.84 -23.65 21.76
N THR A 355 -5.41 -23.65 20.56
CA THR A 355 -5.32 -22.53 19.61
C THR A 355 -6.62 -21.70 19.61
N ILE A 356 -6.56 -20.42 19.20
CA ILE A 356 -7.73 -19.54 19.04
C ILE A 356 -7.61 -18.77 17.71
N ASP A 357 -8.36 -19.21 16.71
CA ASP A 357 -8.14 -18.83 15.31
C ASP A 357 -9.42 -18.32 14.61
N PRO A 358 -9.31 -17.77 13.39
CA PRO A 358 -10.43 -17.76 12.45
C PRO A 358 -10.95 -19.19 12.24
N SER A 359 -12.28 -19.37 12.16
CA SER A 359 -12.90 -20.69 11.94
C SER A 359 -12.34 -21.40 10.70
N THR A 360 -12.09 -20.63 9.63
CA THR A 360 -11.52 -21.05 8.34
C THR A 360 -10.01 -21.30 8.33
N ALA A 361 -9.28 -20.97 9.40
CA ALA A 361 -7.82 -21.11 9.43
C ALA A 361 -7.37 -22.58 9.37
N LYS A 362 -6.22 -22.81 8.73
CA LYS A 362 -5.58 -24.15 8.63
C LYS A 362 -4.12 -24.14 9.07
N ASP A 363 -3.47 -23.00 8.89
CA ASP A 363 -2.08 -22.66 9.18
C ASP A 363 -1.98 -22.07 10.60
N LEU A 364 -2.15 -22.94 11.61
CA LEU A 364 -2.19 -22.57 13.03
C LEU A 364 -0.76 -22.36 13.53
N ASP A 365 -0.29 -21.11 13.49
CA ASP A 365 1.06 -20.71 13.91
C ASP A 365 1.27 -20.79 15.43
N ASP A 366 0.24 -20.48 16.22
CA ASP A 366 0.35 -20.22 17.65
C ASP A 366 -0.71 -20.95 18.50
N ALA A 367 -0.30 -21.31 19.72
CA ALA A 367 -1.13 -21.92 20.75
C ALA A 367 -0.82 -21.31 22.12
N LEU A 368 -1.83 -21.32 23.01
CA LEU A 368 -1.78 -20.69 24.34
C LEU A 368 -2.00 -21.73 25.45
N SER A 369 -1.42 -21.46 26.62
CA SER A 369 -1.78 -22.13 27.88
C SER A 369 -1.77 -21.14 29.05
N CYS A 370 -2.55 -21.42 30.09
CA CYS A 370 -2.58 -20.64 31.32
C CYS A 370 -2.91 -21.54 32.51
N LYS A 371 -2.05 -21.54 33.53
CA LYS A 371 -2.07 -22.47 34.66
C LYS A 371 -1.89 -21.73 35.99
N LEU A 372 -2.77 -21.97 36.96
CA LEU A 372 -2.64 -21.40 38.30
C LEU A 372 -1.56 -22.15 39.10
N LEU A 373 -0.62 -21.40 39.66
CA LEU A 373 0.47 -21.92 40.49
C LEU A 373 0.08 -21.92 41.98
N PRO A 374 0.70 -22.77 42.82
CA PRO A 374 0.38 -22.85 44.25
C PRO A 374 0.62 -21.58 45.06
N ASP A 375 1.35 -20.59 44.51
CA ASP A 375 1.62 -19.29 45.13
C ASP A 375 0.65 -18.17 44.64
N GLY A 376 -0.38 -18.53 43.87
CA GLY A 376 -1.39 -17.61 43.35
C GLY A 376 -0.97 -16.85 42.09
N ASN A 377 0.24 -17.07 41.57
CA ASN A 377 0.68 -16.57 40.27
C ASN A 377 0.21 -17.49 39.13
N LEU A 378 0.39 -17.06 37.88
CA LEU A 378 -0.01 -17.79 36.68
C LEU A 378 1.24 -18.17 35.86
N GLU A 379 1.38 -19.43 35.45
CA GLU A 379 2.29 -19.83 34.36
C GLU A 379 1.51 -19.68 33.05
N VAL A 380 2.00 -18.84 32.13
CA VAL A 380 1.36 -18.58 30.83
C VAL A 380 2.35 -18.92 29.72
N GLY A 381 1.92 -19.76 28.79
CA GLY A 381 2.71 -20.19 27.64
C GLY A 381 2.18 -19.64 26.32
N VAL A 382 3.08 -19.13 25.48
CA VAL A 382 2.89 -18.92 24.05
C VAL A 382 3.76 -19.91 23.30
N HIS A 383 3.13 -20.82 22.57
CA HIS A 383 3.77 -21.94 21.89
C HIS A 383 3.66 -21.74 20.37
N ILE A 384 4.79 -21.46 19.69
CA ILE A 384 4.80 -21.16 18.25
C ILE A 384 5.32 -22.36 17.47
N ALA A 385 4.76 -22.66 16.31
CA ALA A 385 5.20 -23.72 15.40
C ALA A 385 6.72 -23.64 15.08
N ASP A 386 7.48 -24.71 15.32
CA ASP A 386 8.94 -24.74 15.08
C ASP A 386 9.27 -25.02 13.61
N VAL A 387 8.80 -24.16 12.71
CA VAL A 387 9.09 -24.21 11.27
C VAL A 387 10.61 -24.18 11.00
N SER A 388 11.39 -23.58 11.90
CA SER A 388 12.86 -23.55 11.81
C SER A 388 13.53 -24.93 11.93
N TYR A 389 12.81 -25.96 12.41
CA TYR A 389 13.23 -27.36 12.34
C TYR A 389 13.02 -27.96 10.93
N PHE A 390 11.90 -27.63 10.27
CA PHE A 390 11.51 -28.17 8.96
C PHE A 390 12.09 -27.40 7.76
N VAL A 391 12.62 -26.19 7.98
CA VAL A 391 13.19 -25.33 6.93
C VAL A 391 14.67 -25.02 7.25
N PRO A 392 15.62 -25.93 6.91
CA PRO A 392 17.04 -25.70 7.16
C PRO A 392 17.62 -24.61 6.25
N GLU A 393 18.54 -23.81 6.79
CA GLU A 393 19.24 -22.76 6.04
C GLU A 393 20.05 -23.35 4.87
N GLY A 394 20.09 -22.66 3.73
CA GLY A 394 20.79 -23.14 2.51
C GLY A 394 20.07 -24.20 1.68
N THR A 395 18.85 -24.62 2.05
CA THR A 395 18.01 -25.52 1.22
C THR A 395 17.20 -24.77 0.15
N ALA A 396 16.78 -25.47 -0.91
CA ALA A 396 15.86 -24.92 -1.91
C ALA A 396 14.51 -24.46 -1.29
N LEU A 397 14.04 -25.18 -0.27
CA LEU A 397 12.87 -24.80 0.54
C LEU A 397 13.09 -23.48 1.31
N ASN A 398 14.26 -23.29 1.93
CA ASN A 398 14.63 -22.01 2.54
C ASN A 398 14.74 -20.89 1.50
N GLU A 399 15.27 -21.17 0.31
CA GLU A 399 15.34 -20.19 -0.77
C GLU A 399 13.97 -19.74 -1.27
N VAL A 400 13.02 -20.65 -1.53
CA VAL A 400 11.66 -20.24 -1.96
C VAL A 400 10.91 -19.53 -0.84
N ALA A 401 11.08 -19.93 0.42
CA ALA A 401 10.52 -19.24 1.58
C ALA A 401 11.08 -17.81 1.70
N SER A 402 12.39 -17.63 1.50
CA SER A 402 13.04 -16.30 1.43
C SER A 402 12.52 -15.46 0.27
N LYS A 403 12.37 -16.05 -0.93
CA LYS A 403 11.89 -15.38 -2.15
C LYS A 403 10.42 -14.94 -2.01
N ARG A 404 9.53 -15.79 -1.49
CA ARG A 404 8.11 -15.45 -1.23
C ARG A 404 7.96 -14.49 -0.04
N ALA A 405 8.75 -14.69 1.02
CA ALA A 405 8.85 -13.92 2.27
C ALA A 405 7.59 -13.80 3.16
N THR A 406 6.39 -13.91 2.60
CA THR A 406 5.11 -13.91 3.32
C THR A 406 4.07 -14.69 2.50
N SER A 407 3.14 -15.37 3.18
CA SER A 407 1.91 -15.85 2.52
C SER A 407 1.02 -14.65 2.15
N VAL A 408 0.16 -14.82 1.14
CA VAL A 408 -0.77 -13.79 0.65
C VAL A 408 -2.21 -14.33 0.69
N TYR A 409 -3.02 -13.79 1.60
CA TYR A 409 -4.42 -14.17 1.82
C TYR A 409 -5.35 -13.33 0.94
N LEU A 410 -5.86 -13.90 -0.15
CA LEU A 410 -6.92 -13.30 -0.97
C LEU A 410 -8.29 -13.63 -0.34
N VAL A 411 -9.37 -13.04 -0.87
CA VAL A 411 -10.74 -13.29 -0.37
C VAL A 411 -11.16 -14.76 -0.55
N GLN A 412 -10.79 -15.40 -1.67
CA GLN A 412 -11.17 -16.78 -1.99
C GLN A 412 -10.09 -17.84 -1.75
N LYS A 413 -8.81 -17.47 -1.67
CA LYS A 413 -7.68 -18.43 -1.58
C LYS A 413 -6.42 -17.82 -0.95
N VAL A 414 -5.52 -18.68 -0.48
CA VAL A 414 -4.23 -18.26 0.09
C VAL A 414 -3.10 -18.73 -0.83
N ILE A 415 -2.18 -17.83 -1.16
CA ILE A 415 -0.91 -18.17 -1.81
C ILE A 415 0.14 -18.41 -0.70
N PRO A 416 0.58 -19.66 -0.47
CA PRO A 416 1.38 -19.98 0.71
C PRO A 416 2.88 -19.73 0.49
N MET A 417 3.57 -19.36 1.57
CA MET A 417 5.03 -19.22 1.60
C MET A 417 5.77 -20.57 1.54
N LEU A 418 5.18 -21.62 2.08
CA LEU A 418 5.73 -22.98 2.18
C LEU A 418 4.75 -24.01 1.55
N PRO A 419 5.20 -25.23 1.21
CA PRO A 419 4.31 -26.30 0.74
C PRO A 419 3.21 -26.64 1.75
N GLN A 420 2.01 -27.00 1.26
CA GLN A 420 0.84 -27.31 2.10
C GLN A 420 1.11 -28.39 3.17
N LEU A 421 1.97 -29.37 2.87
CA LEU A 421 2.40 -30.39 3.83
C LEU A 421 3.09 -29.79 5.07
N LEU A 422 3.72 -28.62 4.97
CA LEU A 422 4.21 -27.89 6.14
C LEU A 422 3.13 -26.97 6.72
N CYS A 423 2.45 -26.20 5.87
CA CYS A 423 1.49 -25.17 6.30
C CYS A 423 0.27 -25.72 7.03
N GLU A 424 -0.39 -26.73 6.48
CA GLU A 424 -1.69 -27.23 6.96
C GLU A 424 -1.51 -28.50 7.83
N GLU A 425 -0.42 -29.25 7.64
CA GLU A 425 -0.17 -30.52 8.33
C GLU A 425 0.97 -30.43 9.36
N LEU A 426 2.24 -30.51 8.94
CA LEU A 426 3.35 -30.85 9.83
C LEU A 426 3.78 -29.74 10.80
N CYS A 427 3.67 -28.46 10.40
CA CYS A 427 4.00 -27.33 11.28
C CYS A 427 2.76 -26.82 12.03
N SER A 428 1.58 -26.90 11.42
CA SER A 428 0.32 -26.43 11.99
C SER A 428 0.04 -27.09 13.34
N LEU A 429 -0.36 -26.31 14.34
CA LEU A 429 -0.64 -26.77 15.71
C LEU A 429 -2.01 -27.45 15.86
N ASN A 430 -2.32 -28.33 14.90
CA ASN A 430 -3.54 -29.12 14.81
C ASN A 430 -3.82 -29.89 16.11
N PRO A 431 -5.10 -30.00 16.53
CA PRO A 431 -5.47 -30.60 17.80
C PRO A 431 -5.21 -32.11 17.83
N MET A 432 -5.11 -32.65 19.04
CA MET A 432 -4.94 -34.07 19.38
C MET A 432 -3.70 -34.75 18.75
N THR A 433 -2.76 -33.95 18.24
CA THR A 433 -1.56 -34.43 17.54
C THR A 433 -0.30 -33.81 18.15
N ASP A 434 0.75 -34.61 18.33
CA ASP A 434 2.03 -34.13 18.82
C ASP A 434 2.68 -33.17 17.79
N ARG A 435 3.15 -32.01 18.26
CA ARG A 435 3.75 -30.96 17.42
C ARG A 435 4.99 -30.34 18.05
N LEU A 436 5.97 -30.01 17.20
CA LEU A 436 7.20 -29.34 17.59
C LEU A 436 6.99 -27.82 17.66
N THR A 437 7.32 -27.23 18.81
CA THR A 437 7.15 -25.79 19.03
C THR A 437 8.42 -25.13 19.59
N PHE A 438 8.47 -23.82 19.43
CA PHE A 438 9.34 -22.91 20.16
C PHE A 438 8.45 -22.10 21.10
N SER A 439 8.61 -22.30 22.41
CA SER A 439 7.77 -21.66 23.43
C SER A 439 8.47 -20.48 24.08
N VAL A 440 7.67 -19.46 24.41
CA VAL A 440 7.95 -18.49 25.47
C VAL A 440 6.99 -18.80 26.62
N ILE A 441 7.50 -18.88 27.84
CA ILE A 441 6.70 -19.18 29.03
C ILE A 441 7.07 -18.14 30.10
N TRP A 442 6.06 -17.48 30.66
CA TRP A 442 6.24 -16.52 31.75
C TRP A 442 5.58 -17.00 33.02
N LYS A 443 6.17 -16.60 34.15
CA LYS A 443 5.45 -16.51 35.41
C LYS A 443 4.90 -15.09 35.54
N LEU A 444 3.58 -14.94 35.53
CA LEU A 444 2.88 -13.66 35.64
C LEU A 444 2.17 -13.52 36.99
N THR A 445 2.11 -12.30 37.51
CA THR A 445 1.11 -11.93 38.52
C THR A 445 -0.31 -11.98 37.92
N PRO A 446 -1.38 -12.05 38.73
CA PRO A 446 -2.76 -11.88 38.25
C PRO A 446 -3.05 -10.54 37.54
N GLN A 447 -2.17 -9.55 37.69
CA GLN A 447 -2.20 -8.25 37.01
C GLN A 447 -1.36 -8.21 35.71
N GLY A 448 -0.85 -9.34 35.25
CA GLY A 448 -0.08 -9.46 33.99
C GLY A 448 1.40 -9.06 34.08
N LYS A 449 1.89 -8.58 35.24
CA LYS A 449 3.32 -8.27 35.43
C LYS A 449 4.17 -9.55 35.39
N ILE A 450 5.21 -9.56 34.54
CA ILE A 450 6.22 -10.62 34.47
C ILE A 450 7.04 -10.67 35.77
N LEU A 451 7.21 -11.90 36.29
CA LEU A 451 8.09 -12.25 37.42
C LEU A 451 9.29 -13.09 36.98
N ASP A 452 9.11 -13.97 35.98
CA ASP A 452 10.13 -14.82 35.38
C ASP A 452 9.80 -15.10 33.91
N GLU A 453 10.80 -15.39 33.09
CA GLU A 453 10.70 -15.55 31.63
C GLU A 453 11.63 -16.66 31.12
N TRP A 454 11.04 -17.64 30.43
CA TRP A 454 11.73 -18.80 29.86
C TRP A 454 11.48 -18.92 28.36
N PHE A 455 12.54 -19.25 27.61
CA PHE A 455 12.48 -19.55 26.18
C PHE A 455 13.04 -20.95 25.93
N GLY A 456 12.42 -21.73 25.05
CA GLY A 456 12.99 -23.01 24.65
C GLY A 456 12.17 -23.80 23.64
N ARG A 457 12.80 -24.82 23.05
CA ARG A 457 12.15 -25.79 22.18
C ARG A 457 11.37 -26.82 22.99
N THR A 458 10.17 -27.11 22.51
CA THR A 458 9.12 -27.85 23.22
C THR A 458 8.46 -28.87 22.29
N VAL A 459 7.79 -29.87 22.89
CA VAL A 459 6.78 -30.68 22.21
C VAL A 459 5.46 -30.47 22.93
N ILE A 460 4.41 -30.16 22.17
CA ILE A 460 3.04 -29.95 22.69
C ILE A 460 2.06 -30.93 22.02
N GLN A 461 0.88 -31.06 22.60
CA GLN A 461 -0.28 -31.66 21.94
C GLN A 461 -1.45 -30.69 22.21
N SER A 462 -1.93 -30.00 21.18
CA SER A 462 -3.05 -29.06 21.34
C SER A 462 -4.32 -29.84 21.71
N CYS A 463 -4.98 -29.51 22.82
CA CYS A 463 -6.15 -30.24 23.28
C CYS A 463 -7.41 -29.92 22.44
N THR A 464 -7.49 -28.73 21.85
CA THR A 464 -8.58 -28.31 20.95
C THR A 464 -8.20 -27.10 20.08
N LYS A 465 -8.93 -26.90 18.97
CA LYS A 465 -8.83 -25.72 18.10
C LYS A 465 -10.07 -24.84 18.30
N LEU A 466 -9.97 -23.78 19.09
CA LEU A 466 -11.06 -22.83 19.25
C LEU A 466 -11.16 -21.89 18.04
N SER A 467 -12.36 -21.43 17.74
CA SER A 467 -12.55 -20.24 16.91
C SER A 467 -12.57 -19.00 17.80
N TYR A 468 -12.37 -17.82 17.21
CA TYR A 468 -12.62 -16.55 17.91
C TYR A 468 -14.05 -16.46 18.47
N ASP A 469 -15.05 -17.06 17.84
CA ASP A 469 -16.43 -17.08 18.33
C ASP A 469 -16.62 -18.05 19.50
N HIS A 470 -15.98 -19.23 19.50
CA HIS A 470 -15.98 -20.15 20.62
C HIS A 470 -15.33 -19.52 21.87
N ALA A 471 -14.17 -18.90 21.68
CA ALA A 471 -13.45 -18.19 22.74
C ALA A 471 -14.21 -16.92 23.21
N GLN A 472 -14.91 -16.22 22.32
CA GLN A 472 -15.76 -15.09 22.71
C GLN A 472 -16.96 -15.57 23.53
N SER A 473 -17.63 -16.65 23.12
CA SER A 473 -18.75 -17.22 23.86
C SER A 473 -18.34 -17.64 25.27
N MET A 474 -17.15 -18.25 25.42
CA MET A 474 -16.53 -18.56 26.72
C MET A 474 -16.31 -17.32 27.60
N ILE A 475 -15.87 -16.20 27.02
CA ILE A 475 -15.66 -14.92 27.73
C ILE A 475 -16.99 -14.30 28.16
N GLU A 476 -17.99 -14.30 27.28
CA GLU A 476 -19.32 -13.71 27.52
C GLU A 476 -20.17 -14.51 28.51
N ASN A 477 -19.88 -15.81 28.68
CA ASN A 477 -20.65 -16.74 29.52
C ASN A 477 -19.75 -17.42 30.58
N PRO A 478 -19.16 -16.68 31.54
CA PRO A 478 -18.13 -17.20 32.44
C PRO A 478 -18.60 -18.29 33.42
N GLU A 479 -19.90 -18.33 33.72
CA GLU A 479 -20.52 -19.33 34.62
C GLU A 479 -21.21 -20.48 33.87
N LYS A 480 -21.26 -20.44 32.53
CA LYS A 480 -21.96 -21.43 31.72
C LYS A 480 -21.19 -22.74 31.64
N VAL A 481 -21.86 -23.84 31.98
CA VAL A 481 -21.44 -25.18 31.58
C VAL A 481 -21.85 -25.39 30.13
N PHE A 482 -20.88 -25.37 29.22
CA PHE A 482 -21.11 -25.61 27.78
C PHE A 482 -21.42 -27.08 27.50
N ALA A 483 -22.34 -27.33 26.57
CA ALA A 483 -22.60 -28.68 26.06
C ALA A 483 -21.50 -29.09 25.04
N ALA A 484 -21.35 -30.39 24.80
CA ALA A 484 -20.30 -30.92 23.91
C ALA A 484 -20.53 -30.56 22.44
N GLU A 485 -21.76 -30.21 22.07
CA GLU A 485 -22.22 -29.85 20.74
C GLU A 485 -22.03 -28.35 20.43
N GLU A 486 -21.81 -27.52 21.44
CA GLU A 486 -21.62 -26.06 21.30
C GLU A 486 -20.16 -25.67 21.01
N LEU A 487 -19.24 -26.62 21.12
CA LEU A 487 -17.80 -26.40 21.12
C LEU A 487 -17.08 -27.44 20.24
N PRO A 488 -15.86 -27.13 19.75
CA PRO A 488 -15.06 -28.06 18.98
C PRO A 488 -14.55 -29.20 19.88
N ALA A 489 -14.29 -30.36 19.27
CA ALA A 489 -13.83 -31.55 20.00
C ALA A 489 -12.59 -31.24 20.86
N VAL A 490 -12.60 -31.75 22.10
CA VAL A 490 -11.51 -31.61 23.08
C VAL A 490 -10.88 -32.98 23.34
N SER A 491 -9.55 -33.00 23.48
CA SER A 491 -8.77 -34.21 23.81
C SER A 491 -9.26 -34.83 25.12
N PRO A 492 -9.45 -36.16 25.22
CA PRO A 492 -10.06 -36.83 26.37
C PRO A 492 -9.25 -36.72 27.68
N TRP A 493 -8.03 -36.19 27.61
CA TRP A 493 -7.17 -35.92 28.77
C TRP A 493 -7.44 -34.57 29.45
N HIS A 494 -8.20 -33.68 28.80
CA HIS A 494 -8.54 -32.34 29.27
C HIS A 494 -10.06 -32.11 29.26
N SER A 495 -10.54 -31.19 30.10
CA SER A 495 -11.97 -30.87 30.17
C SER A 495 -12.31 -29.54 29.50
N ILE A 496 -13.53 -29.41 28.98
CA ILE A 496 -14.07 -28.13 28.48
C ILE A 496 -13.97 -27.04 29.57
N ALA A 497 -14.24 -27.39 30.83
CA ALA A 497 -14.13 -26.47 31.96
C ALA A 497 -12.69 -25.98 32.21
N GLU A 498 -11.68 -26.83 32.02
CA GLU A 498 -10.27 -26.46 32.13
C GLU A 498 -9.85 -25.47 31.03
N VAL A 499 -10.24 -25.75 29.78
CA VAL A 499 -10.02 -24.83 28.63
C VAL A 499 -10.74 -23.50 28.87
N HIS A 500 -12.00 -23.54 29.32
CA HIS A 500 -12.81 -22.35 29.61
C HIS A 500 -12.18 -21.48 30.69
N GLN A 501 -11.74 -22.06 31.80
CA GLN A 501 -11.05 -21.32 32.87
C GLN A 501 -9.71 -20.75 32.40
N ALA A 502 -8.96 -21.46 31.56
CA ALA A 502 -7.73 -20.94 30.96
C ALA A 502 -8.03 -19.74 30.03
N VAL A 503 -9.05 -19.81 29.17
CA VAL A 503 -9.50 -18.68 28.32
C VAL A 503 -9.93 -17.48 29.16
N LEU A 504 -10.69 -17.68 30.23
CA LEU A 504 -11.10 -16.60 31.14
C LEU A 504 -9.89 -15.93 31.83
N LYS A 505 -8.87 -16.70 32.24
CA LYS A 505 -7.65 -16.15 32.87
C LYS A 505 -6.75 -15.43 31.87
N LEU A 506 -6.60 -15.96 30.66
CA LEU A 506 -5.92 -15.28 29.56
C LEU A 506 -6.64 -13.96 29.21
N HIS A 507 -7.97 -13.95 29.13
CA HIS A 507 -8.75 -12.72 28.91
C HIS A 507 -8.53 -11.69 30.02
N GLN A 508 -8.61 -12.10 31.29
CA GLN A 508 -8.38 -11.23 32.45
C GLN A 508 -7.00 -10.57 32.41
N ILE A 509 -5.94 -11.33 32.10
CA ILE A 509 -4.58 -10.78 31.94
C ILE A 509 -4.51 -9.86 30.72
N ALA A 510 -5.07 -10.25 29.57
CA ALA A 510 -5.01 -9.46 28.35
C ALA A 510 -5.73 -8.10 28.48
N GLN A 511 -6.80 -8.00 29.26
CA GLN A 511 -7.42 -6.71 29.60
C GLN A 511 -6.42 -5.80 30.34
N GLN A 512 -5.67 -6.34 31.32
CA GLN A 512 -4.67 -5.57 32.08
C GLN A 512 -3.46 -5.18 31.23
N LEU A 513 -2.91 -6.12 30.44
CA LEU A 513 -1.81 -5.84 29.50
C LEU A 513 -2.20 -4.76 28.50
N ARG A 514 -3.41 -4.83 27.93
CA ARG A 514 -3.96 -3.82 27.02
C ARG A 514 -4.11 -2.45 27.67
N GLN A 515 -4.70 -2.41 28.87
CA GLN A 515 -4.91 -1.16 29.61
C GLN A 515 -3.56 -0.48 29.90
N GLN A 516 -2.59 -1.25 30.41
CA GLN A 516 -1.22 -0.77 30.63
C GLN A 516 -0.58 -0.26 29.34
N ARG A 517 -0.67 -1.02 28.24
CA ARG A 517 -0.11 -0.65 26.92
C ARG A 517 -0.66 0.67 26.36
N PHE A 518 -1.95 0.98 26.59
CA PHE A 518 -2.52 2.27 26.18
C PHE A 518 -2.21 3.40 27.18
N MET A 519 -2.11 3.11 28.49
CA MET A 519 -1.60 4.08 29.47
C MET A 519 -0.13 4.45 29.21
N ASP A 520 0.67 3.50 28.74
CA ASP A 520 2.05 3.70 28.28
C ASP A 520 2.14 4.37 26.89
N GLY A 521 1.00 4.77 26.30
CA GLY A 521 0.95 5.63 25.12
C GLY A 521 0.97 4.95 23.76
N ALA A 522 0.54 3.68 23.65
CA ALA A 522 0.31 3.05 22.36
C ALA A 522 -0.83 3.73 21.54
N LEU A 523 -0.84 3.50 20.23
CA LEU A 523 -1.78 4.07 19.27
C LEU A 523 -2.44 2.98 18.43
N ARG A 524 -3.77 2.98 18.43
CA ARG A 524 -4.57 2.17 17.50
C ARG A 524 -5.21 3.07 16.44
N LEU A 525 -5.01 2.72 15.17
CA LEU A 525 -5.62 3.32 13.98
C LEU A 525 -6.07 2.18 13.04
N ASP A 526 -6.96 1.31 13.54
CA ASP A 526 -7.58 0.28 12.70
C ASP A 526 -8.68 0.91 11.86
N GLN A 527 -8.71 0.57 10.58
CA GLN A 527 -9.78 0.91 9.66
C GLN A 527 -10.75 -0.28 9.54
N LEU A 528 -12.00 0.00 9.20
CA LEU A 528 -13.01 -1.00 8.83
C LEU A 528 -12.45 -1.96 7.75
N LYS A 529 -12.72 -3.27 7.91
CA LYS A 529 -12.26 -4.33 7.00
C LYS A 529 -13.45 -5.15 6.55
N LEU A 530 -13.68 -5.22 5.25
CA LEU A 530 -14.69 -6.10 4.68
C LEU A 530 -14.27 -7.57 4.76
N SER A 531 -15.21 -8.41 5.16
CA SER A 531 -15.20 -9.86 5.00
C SER A 531 -16.38 -10.26 4.11
N PHE A 532 -16.25 -11.38 3.41
CA PHE A 532 -17.24 -11.84 2.43
C PHE A 532 -17.81 -13.21 2.82
N THR A 533 -19.07 -13.42 2.48
CA THR A 533 -19.70 -14.74 2.41
C THR A 533 -19.69 -15.15 0.95
N LEU A 534 -18.87 -16.14 0.59
CA LEU A 534 -18.79 -16.67 -0.76
C LEU A 534 -19.71 -17.88 -0.91
N ASP A 535 -20.34 -17.99 -2.08
CA ASP A 535 -20.95 -19.23 -2.52
C ASP A 535 -19.89 -20.34 -2.68
N LYS A 536 -20.25 -21.58 -2.34
CA LYS A 536 -19.31 -22.71 -2.33
C LYS A 536 -19.12 -23.37 -3.69
N GLU A 537 -20.05 -23.19 -4.62
CA GLU A 537 -20.01 -23.84 -5.94
C GLU A 537 -19.50 -22.89 -7.02
N SER A 538 -19.97 -21.64 -7.03
CA SER A 538 -19.56 -20.59 -7.98
C SER A 538 -18.40 -19.71 -7.50
N GLY A 539 -18.12 -19.66 -6.20
CA GLY A 539 -17.13 -18.75 -5.60
C GLY A 539 -17.56 -17.28 -5.53
N MET A 540 -18.76 -16.94 -6.01
CA MET A 540 -19.27 -15.57 -6.08
C MET A 540 -19.63 -15.00 -4.68
N PRO A 541 -19.45 -13.70 -4.43
CA PRO A 541 -19.84 -13.08 -3.16
C PRO A 541 -21.37 -12.99 -3.02
N GLN A 542 -21.95 -13.76 -2.09
CA GLN A 542 -23.37 -13.66 -1.71
C GLN A 542 -23.64 -12.53 -0.71
N GLY A 543 -22.61 -12.03 -0.03
CA GLY A 543 -22.71 -11.01 1.00
C GLY A 543 -21.36 -10.46 1.43
N CYS A 544 -21.35 -9.25 1.99
CA CYS A 544 -20.20 -8.71 2.71
C CYS A 544 -20.62 -8.08 4.04
N TYR A 545 -19.69 -8.05 4.99
CA TYR A 545 -19.88 -7.50 6.34
C TYR A 545 -18.58 -6.92 6.87
N SER A 546 -18.67 -5.96 7.81
CA SER A 546 -17.49 -5.45 8.50
C SER A 546 -17.00 -6.46 9.55
N TYR A 547 -15.71 -6.77 9.52
CA TYR A 547 -15.09 -7.71 10.45
C TYR A 547 -15.09 -7.16 11.88
N GLN A 548 -15.82 -7.81 12.79
CA GLN A 548 -15.91 -7.40 14.19
C GLN A 548 -14.68 -7.86 14.97
N TYR A 549 -13.92 -6.90 15.53
CA TYR A 549 -12.74 -7.18 16.35
C TYR A 549 -13.13 -7.30 17.83
N ARG A 550 -13.32 -8.53 18.31
CA ARG A 550 -13.89 -8.87 19.61
C ARG A 550 -12.84 -9.19 20.68
N ASP A 551 -13.27 -9.48 21.90
CA ASP A 551 -12.39 -9.70 23.05
C ASP A 551 -11.55 -10.97 22.97
N SER A 552 -11.99 -11.99 22.23
CA SER A 552 -11.16 -13.14 21.87
C SER A 552 -10.01 -12.78 20.91
N ASN A 553 -10.21 -11.85 19.96
CA ASN A 553 -9.11 -11.29 19.17
C ASN A 553 -8.15 -10.50 20.06
N LYS A 554 -8.71 -9.69 20.97
CA LYS A 554 -7.93 -8.87 21.92
C LYS A 554 -7.04 -9.70 22.84
N LEU A 555 -7.52 -10.88 23.26
CA LEU A 555 -6.78 -11.87 24.06
C LEU A 555 -5.51 -12.31 23.32
N VAL A 556 -5.65 -12.81 22.09
CA VAL A 556 -4.51 -13.29 21.31
C VAL A 556 -3.53 -12.15 20.98
N GLU A 557 -4.02 -10.94 20.67
CA GLU A 557 -3.18 -9.78 20.36
C GLU A 557 -2.14 -9.49 21.46
N GLU A 558 -2.54 -9.41 22.73
CA GLU A 558 -1.59 -9.03 23.80
C GLU A 558 -0.51 -10.09 24.04
N PHE A 559 -0.86 -11.38 24.04
CA PHE A 559 0.14 -12.43 24.23
C PHE A 559 1.09 -12.58 23.03
N MET A 560 0.60 -12.37 21.81
CA MET A 560 1.47 -12.31 20.64
C MET A 560 2.37 -11.06 20.66
N LEU A 561 1.86 -9.90 21.08
CA LEU A 561 2.69 -8.71 21.29
C LEU A 561 3.77 -8.96 22.36
N LEU A 562 3.40 -9.57 23.49
CA LEU A 562 4.32 -9.91 24.59
C LEU A 562 5.43 -10.88 24.13
N ALA A 563 5.09 -11.94 23.41
CA ALA A 563 6.05 -12.88 22.83
C ALA A 563 7.01 -12.20 21.85
N ASN A 564 6.48 -11.35 20.97
CA ASN A 564 7.28 -10.60 20.00
C ASN A 564 8.24 -9.59 20.67
N MET A 565 7.84 -8.96 21.78
CA MET A 565 8.72 -8.08 22.58
C MET A 565 9.79 -8.86 23.35
N ALA A 566 9.39 -9.91 24.07
CA ALA A 566 10.31 -10.78 24.81
C ALA A 566 11.42 -11.35 23.92
N VAL A 567 11.03 -11.89 22.75
CA VAL A 567 11.99 -12.41 21.77
C VAL A 567 12.86 -11.30 21.18
N ALA A 568 12.32 -10.11 20.87
CA ALA A 568 13.11 -8.96 20.40
C ALA A 568 14.22 -8.58 21.39
N HIS A 569 13.90 -8.45 22.68
CA HIS A 569 14.88 -8.20 23.74
C HIS A 569 15.91 -9.33 23.84
N ARG A 570 15.49 -10.61 23.77
CA ARG A 570 16.38 -11.77 23.86
C ARG A 570 17.39 -11.84 22.71
N ILE A 571 16.93 -11.68 21.46
CA ILE A 571 17.82 -11.74 20.29
C ILE A 571 18.72 -10.52 20.21
N TYR A 572 18.25 -9.31 20.59
CA TYR A 572 19.09 -8.12 20.58
C TYR A 572 20.22 -8.21 21.59
N ARG A 573 19.92 -8.60 22.84
CA ARG A 573 20.90 -8.80 23.91
C ARG A 573 21.98 -9.83 23.55
N SER A 574 21.67 -10.80 22.69
CA SER A 574 22.59 -11.87 22.30
C SER A 574 23.36 -11.55 21.01
N PHE A 575 22.77 -10.77 20.09
CA PHE A 575 23.31 -10.48 18.76
C PHE A 575 23.09 -9.00 18.37
N PRO A 576 23.66 -8.02 19.09
CA PRO A 576 23.33 -6.60 18.91
C PRO A 576 23.67 -6.02 17.53
N THR A 577 24.50 -6.71 16.73
CA THR A 577 24.84 -6.30 15.36
C THR A 577 24.21 -7.19 14.27
N LYS A 578 23.46 -8.23 14.64
CA LYS A 578 22.82 -9.20 13.71
C LYS A 578 21.34 -9.49 13.99
N ALA A 579 20.76 -8.99 15.08
CA ALA A 579 19.35 -9.17 15.36
C ALA A 579 18.46 -8.54 14.27
N LEU A 580 17.50 -9.31 13.76
CA LEU A 580 16.43 -8.82 12.90
C LEU A 580 15.29 -8.28 13.78
N LEU A 581 15.04 -6.97 13.69
CA LEU A 581 13.99 -6.28 14.43
C LEU A 581 13.00 -5.61 13.48
N ARG A 582 11.89 -5.09 14.02
CA ARG A 582 10.82 -4.39 13.30
C ARG A 582 10.47 -3.07 13.98
N ARG A 583 10.89 -1.96 13.38
CA ARG A 583 10.66 -0.58 13.87
C ARG A 583 9.48 0.08 13.16
N HIS A 584 8.94 1.15 13.74
CA HIS A 584 7.89 1.97 13.12
C HIS A 584 8.26 3.45 13.29
N PRO A 585 8.71 4.13 12.21
CA PRO A 585 9.03 5.55 12.26
C PRO A 585 7.81 6.42 12.60
N PRO A 586 8.01 7.62 13.20
CA PRO A 586 6.92 8.56 13.47
C PRO A 586 6.29 9.11 12.17
N PRO A 587 5.11 9.75 12.24
CA PRO A 587 4.40 10.24 11.07
C PRO A 587 5.16 11.34 10.32
N GLN A 588 4.86 11.53 9.04
CA GLN A 588 5.47 12.56 8.21
C GLN A 588 5.12 13.96 8.71
N THR A 589 6.11 14.68 9.24
CA THR A 589 5.92 15.91 10.02
C THR A 589 5.27 17.06 9.25
N LYS A 590 5.37 17.11 7.91
CA LYS A 590 4.57 18.06 7.12
C LYS A 590 3.10 17.63 7.08
N MET A 591 2.80 16.44 6.55
CA MET A 591 1.42 15.93 6.42
C MET A 591 0.63 15.95 7.73
N LEU A 592 1.28 15.65 8.86
CA LEU A 592 0.63 15.70 10.18
C LEU A 592 0.29 17.15 10.61
N ARG A 593 1.17 18.13 10.36
CA ARG A 593 0.89 19.54 10.63
C ARG A 593 -0.20 20.10 9.73
N ASP A 594 -0.18 19.75 8.45
CA ASP A 594 -1.20 20.15 7.49
C ASP A 594 -2.58 19.60 7.93
N LEU A 595 -2.64 18.34 8.38
CA LEU A 595 -3.87 17.73 8.92
C LEU A 595 -4.32 18.34 10.27
N MET A 596 -3.41 18.63 11.20
CA MET A 596 -3.76 19.36 12.44
C MET A 596 -4.34 20.75 12.14
N ALA A 597 -3.76 21.48 11.18
CA ALA A 597 -4.27 22.78 10.75
C ALA A 597 -5.69 22.68 10.14
N PHE A 598 -5.99 21.59 9.44
CA PHE A 598 -7.33 21.27 8.93
C PHE A 598 -8.32 20.94 10.07
N CYS A 599 -7.95 20.08 11.03
CA CYS A 599 -8.79 19.75 12.19
C CYS A 599 -9.15 21.02 13.00
N ASN A 600 -8.15 21.87 13.30
CA ASN A 600 -8.37 23.14 13.99
C ASN A 600 -9.30 24.08 13.21
N GLN A 601 -9.22 24.12 11.86
CA GLN A 601 -10.15 24.90 11.03
C GLN A 601 -11.59 24.37 11.08
N MET A 602 -11.77 23.06 11.29
CA MET A 602 -13.10 22.47 11.52
C MET A 602 -13.63 22.71 12.94
N GLY A 603 -12.77 23.12 13.88
CA GLY A 603 -13.10 23.24 15.30
C GLY A 603 -12.91 21.94 16.09
N LEU A 604 -11.99 21.09 15.63
CA LEU A 604 -11.61 19.84 16.28
C LEU A 604 -10.17 19.96 16.79
N GLU A 605 -9.99 20.12 18.09
CA GLU A 605 -8.67 20.11 18.72
C GLU A 605 -8.19 18.66 18.87
N VAL A 606 -7.05 18.32 18.25
CA VAL A 606 -6.46 16.98 18.26
C VAL A 606 -4.99 17.09 18.65
N ASP A 607 -4.63 16.58 19.83
CA ASP A 607 -3.23 16.54 20.26
C ASP A 607 -2.50 15.42 19.52
N CYS A 608 -1.49 15.79 18.73
CA CYS A 608 -0.64 14.85 17.99
C CYS A 608 0.82 14.87 18.48
N SER A 609 1.07 15.35 19.71
CA SER A 609 2.40 15.42 20.33
C SER A 609 3.08 14.06 20.50
N SER A 610 2.30 12.98 20.61
CA SER A 610 2.75 11.60 20.74
C SER A 610 1.72 10.61 20.18
N ALA A 611 2.11 9.35 20.06
CA ALA A 611 1.22 8.26 19.66
C ALA A 611 0.01 8.15 20.62
N GLY A 612 0.27 8.13 21.93
CA GLY A 612 -0.77 8.06 22.96
C GLY A 612 -1.67 9.29 23.01
N ALA A 613 -1.12 10.50 22.81
CA ALA A 613 -1.92 11.72 22.74
C ALA A 613 -2.92 11.67 21.56
N LEU A 614 -2.47 11.26 20.37
CA LEU A 614 -3.33 11.10 19.20
C LEU A 614 -4.41 10.04 19.45
N HIS A 615 -4.04 8.91 20.08
CA HIS A 615 -5.00 7.87 20.43
C HIS A 615 -6.07 8.38 21.40
N LYS A 616 -5.65 9.16 22.41
CA LYS A 616 -6.53 9.79 23.38
C LYS A 616 -7.49 10.77 22.71
N SER A 617 -7.00 11.71 21.91
CA SER A 617 -7.84 12.68 21.22
C SER A 617 -8.86 12.03 20.28
N LEU A 618 -8.50 10.95 19.58
CA LEU A 618 -9.43 10.27 18.67
C LEU A 618 -10.54 9.48 19.38
N ASN A 619 -10.32 9.00 20.61
CA ASN A 619 -11.26 8.08 21.28
C ASN A 619 -11.98 8.69 22.50
N GLU A 620 -11.36 9.63 23.23
CA GLU A 620 -11.95 10.21 24.45
C GLU A 620 -12.63 11.57 24.22
N THR A 621 -12.28 12.31 23.16
CA THR A 621 -12.71 13.71 23.00
C THR A 621 -14.05 13.90 22.30
N PHE A 622 -14.49 12.95 21.46
CA PHE A 622 -15.52 13.23 20.45
C PHE A 622 -16.94 12.74 20.73
N GLY A 623 -17.19 12.03 21.83
CA GLY A 623 -18.54 11.54 22.20
C GLY A 623 -18.91 10.18 21.57
N ASN A 624 -20.03 9.62 22.02
CA ASN A 624 -20.40 8.21 21.81
C ASN A 624 -21.72 8.02 21.00
N ASP A 625 -22.18 9.04 20.29
CA ASP A 625 -23.30 8.94 19.35
C ASP A 625 -22.85 8.48 17.94
N GLN A 626 -23.79 7.99 17.13
CA GLN A 626 -23.55 7.46 15.77
C GLN A 626 -22.81 8.46 14.85
N TYR A 627 -23.11 9.76 14.99
CA TYR A 627 -22.41 10.82 14.25
C TYR A 627 -20.94 10.94 14.68
N SER A 628 -20.69 10.85 15.98
CA SER A 628 -19.36 10.91 16.58
C SER A 628 -18.53 9.66 16.28
N GLU A 629 -19.16 8.49 16.19
CA GLU A 629 -18.52 7.26 15.69
C GLU A 629 -18.14 7.40 14.20
N ALA A 630 -19.07 7.84 13.35
CA ALA A 630 -18.78 8.10 11.93
C ALA A 630 -17.62 9.10 11.75
N ARG A 631 -17.59 10.16 12.57
CA ARG A 631 -16.50 11.14 12.63
C ARG A 631 -15.18 10.52 13.09
N ARG A 632 -15.20 9.62 14.08
CA ARG A 632 -14.02 8.85 14.53
C ARG A 632 -13.45 7.99 13.39
N GLU A 633 -14.29 7.33 12.60
CA GLU A 633 -13.83 6.53 11.45
C GLU A 633 -13.20 7.41 10.35
N VAL A 634 -13.83 8.56 10.02
CA VAL A 634 -13.26 9.54 9.07
C VAL A 634 -11.92 10.09 9.57
N LEU A 635 -11.83 10.49 10.84
CA LEU A 635 -10.58 10.98 11.43
C LEU A 635 -9.51 9.89 11.47
N THR A 636 -9.86 8.65 11.83
CA THR A 636 -8.93 7.51 11.84
C THR A 636 -8.38 7.23 10.43
N SER A 637 -9.22 7.30 9.40
CA SER A 637 -8.81 7.25 8.00
C SER A 637 -7.86 8.39 7.63
N MET A 638 -8.18 9.64 7.99
CA MET A 638 -7.32 10.80 7.73
C MET A 638 -5.96 10.70 8.43
N PHE A 639 -5.94 10.42 9.74
CA PHE A 639 -4.71 10.29 10.54
C PHE A 639 -3.89 9.04 10.23
N SER A 640 -4.45 8.06 9.50
CA SER A 640 -3.67 6.98 8.89
C SER A 640 -2.77 7.47 7.75
N ARG A 641 -3.09 8.58 7.07
CA ARG A 641 -2.35 9.03 5.87
C ARG A 641 -0.94 9.58 6.15
N PRO A 642 -0.66 10.32 7.24
CA PRO A 642 0.70 10.74 7.58
C PRO A 642 1.58 9.62 8.15
N MET A 643 1.00 8.48 8.57
CA MET A 643 1.73 7.37 9.18
C MET A 643 2.75 6.77 8.20
N GLN A 644 3.90 6.33 8.72
CA GLN A 644 4.87 5.58 7.93
C GLN A 644 4.60 4.07 8.03
N MET A 645 5.16 3.29 7.12
CA MET A 645 5.05 1.83 7.23
C MET A 645 6.09 1.30 8.22
N ALA A 646 5.67 0.39 9.10
CA ALA A 646 6.60 -0.34 9.97
C ALA A 646 7.48 -1.29 9.13
N VAL A 647 8.79 -1.27 9.37
CA VAL A 647 9.83 -1.93 8.57
C VAL A 647 10.71 -2.86 9.39
N TYR A 648 11.02 -4.02 8.82
CA TYR A 648 12.11 -4.88 9.28
C TYR A 648 13.47 -4.22 9.00
N PHE A 649 14.45 -4.45 9.86
CA PHE A 649 15.83 -3.97 9.69
C PHE A 649 16.84 -4.86 10.43
N CYS A 650 18.09 -4.85 9.98
CA CYS A 650 19.21 -5.39 10.74
C CYS A 650 19.77 -4.32 11.69
N THR A 651 19.84 -4.66 12.97
CA THR A 651 20.38 -3.79 14.03
C THR A 651 21.79 -3.28 13.73
N GLY A 652 22.69 -4.11 13.19
CA GLY A 652 24.06 -3.70 12.85
C GLY A 652 24.22 -2.73 11.67
N VAL A 653 23.13 -2.27 11.05
CA VAL A 653 23.13 -1.27 9.97
C VAL A 653 22.59 0.10 10.44
N LEU A 654 21.92 0.16 11.59
CA LEU A 654 21.32 1.38 12.14
C LEU A 654 22.04 1.72 13.45
N GLU A 655 22.93 2.72 13.41
CA GLU A 655 23.84 3.03 14.53
C GLU A 655 23.15 3.76 15.70
N ASP A 656 21.99 4.38 15.45
CA ASP A 656 21.19 5.10 16.44
C ASP A 656 20.05 4.20 16.96
N GLU A 657 20.20 3.69 18.19
CA GLU A 657 19.20 2.85 18.87
C GLU A 657 17.85 3.56 19.04
N THR A 658 17.79 4.90 19.11
CA THR A 658 16.52 5.62 19.27
C THR A 658 15.59 5.42 18.07
N LEU A 659 16.16 5.12 16.90
CA LEU A 659 15.42 4.85 15.67
C LEU A 659 14.82 3.44 15.61
N PHE A 660 15.14 2.55 16.57
CA PHE A 660 14.63 1.17 16.64
C PHE A 660 13.18 1.13 17.13
N HIS A 661 12.76 2.19 17.82
CA HIS A 661 11.45 2.38 18.42
C HIS A 661 10.28 2.11 17.46
N HIS A 662 9.16 1.60 18.00
CA HIS A 662 7.95 1.29 17.25
C HIS A 662 6.80 2.25 17.62
N TYR A 663 6.75 3.41 16.95
CA TYR A 663 5.84 4.55 17.25
C TYR A 663 4.43 4.13 17.71
N ALA A 664 3.68 3.38 16.90
CA ALA A 664 2.29 3.04 17.24
C ALA A 664 2.11 2.00 18.37
N LEU A 665 3.19 1.33 18.81
CA LEU A 665 3.16 0.50 20.03
C LEU A 665 3.81 1.20 21.22
N ASN A 666 4.49 2.32 20.99
CA ASN A 666 5.34 3.07 21.94
C ASN A 666 6.42 2.24 22.67
N VAL A 667 6.94 1.17 22.03
CA VAL A 667 7.97 0.28 22.62
C VAL A 667 9.35 0.47 21.97
N PRO A 668 10.45 0.30 22.73
CA PRO A 668 11.81 0.54 22.21
C PRO A 668 12.29 -0.56 21.25
N LEU A 669 11.95 -1.83 21.51
CA LEU A 669 12.33 -2.98 20.69
C LEU A 669 11.10 -3.82 20.35
N TYR A 670 11.00 -4.25 19.10
CA TYR A 670 9.94 -5.13 18.61
C TYR A 670 10.46 -5.97 17.43
N THR A 671 9.88 -7.15 17.21
CA THR A 671 10.17 -8.00 16.04
C THR A 671 8.96 -8.84 15.68
N HIS A 672 9.08 -9.76 14.72
CA HIS A 672 8.10 -10.81 14.49
C HIS A 672 8.74 -12.20 14.69
N PHE A 673 8.10 -13.00 15.55
CA PHE A 673 8.45 -14.36 15.96
C PHE A 673 7.24 -15.30 15.87
N THR A 674 6.03 -14.78 16.08
CA THR A 674 4.81 -15.56 16.34
C THR A 674 4.09 -16.08 15.11
N SER A 675 4.65 -16.01 13.89
CA SER A 675 3.97 -16.55 12.69
C SER A 675 4.90 -17.10 11.59
N PRO A 676 5.76 -18.08 11.89
CA PRO A 676 6.78 -18.57 10.96
C PRO A 676 6.25 -19.45 9.82
N ILE A 677 5.02 -19.97 9.87
CA ILE A 677 4.42 -20.72 8.74
C ILE A 677 4.18 -19.77 7.55
N ARG A 678 3.85 -18.51 7.85
CA ARG A 678 3.41 -17.50 6.87
C ARG A 678 4.29 -16.25 6.78
N ARG A 679 5.40 -16.16 7.54
CA ARG A 679 6.36 -15.05 7.51
C ARG A 679 7.81 -15.55 7.60
N PHE A 680 8.65 -15.24 6.61
CA PHE A 680 10.07 -15.60 6.64
C PHE A 680 10.91 -14.85 7.69
N PRO A 681 10.65 -13.57 8.03
CA PRO A 681 11.30 -12.87 9.14
C PRO A 681 11.28 -13.66 10.44
N ASP A 682 10.14 -14.26 10.76
CA ASP A 682 9.94 -15.09 11.94
C ASP A 682 10.81 -16.35 11.90
N ILE A 683 10.99 -17.00 10.74
CA ILE A 683 11.93 -18.14 10.60
C ILE A 683 13.37 -17.69 10.93
N LEU A 684 13.80 -16.51 10.48
CA LEU A 684 15.13 -15.98 10.83
C LEU A 684 15.23 -15.63 12.33
N VAL A 685 14.17 -15.08 12.92
CA VAL A 685 14.08 -14.80 14.36
C VAL A 685 14.08 -16.09 15.19
N HIS A 686 13.43 -17.16 14.75
CA HIS A 686 13.51 -18.49 15.38
C HIS A 686 14.95 -19.03 15.35
N ARG A 687 15.67 -18.89 14.22
CA ARG A 687 17.10 -19.27 14.15
C ARG A 687 17.97 -18.44 15.09
N LEU A 688 17.79 -17.12 15.13
CA LEU A 688 18.46 -16.23 16.08
C LEU A 688 18.15 -16.59 17.54
N LEU A 689 16.89 -16.87 17.88
CA LEU A 689 16.48 -17.26 19.22
C LEU A 689 17.07 -18.63 19.61
N SER A 690 17.07 -19.60 18.69
CA SER A 690 17.69 -20.93 18.88
C SER A 690 19.19 -20.80 19.18
N ALA A 691 19.90 -19.99 18.39
CA ALA A 691 21.31 -19.68 18.62
C ALA A 691 21.56 -18.96 19.95
N SER A 692 20.66 -18.03 20.34
CA SER A 692 20.76 -17.31 21.62
C SER A 692 20.66 -18.22 22.85
N LEU A 693 20.12 -19.43 22.68
CA LEU A 693 19.95 -20.45 23.72
C LEU A 693 20.97 -21.60 23.59
N GLY A 694 21.89 -21.54 22.61
CA GLY A 694 22.82 -22.63 22.31
C GLY A 694 22.18 -23.90 21.72
N LEU A 695 20.93 -23.81 21.25
CA LEU A 695 20.15 -24.95 20.72
C LEU A 695 20.40 -25.24 19.23
N GLY A 696 21.14 -24.36 18.56
CA GLY A 696 21.51 -24.44 17.14
C GLY A 696 22.66 -23.49 16.80
N PRO A 697 23.22 -23.57 15.58
CA PRO A 697 24.27 -22.67 15.12
C PRO A 697 23.74 -21.22 15.01
N ALA A 698 24.64 -20.24 15.17
CA ALA A 698 24.34 -18.87 14.78
C ALA A 698 24.10 -18.79 13.25
N PRO A 699 23.14 -17.96 12.78
CA PRO A 699 22.93 -17.73 11.35
C PRO A 699 24.23 -17.31 10.64
N GLN A 700 24.49 -17.89 9.47
CA GLN A 700 25.72 -17.63 8.73
C GLN A 700 25.73 -16.25 8.05
N MET A 701 24.55 -15.67 7.85
CA MET A 701 24.34 -14.36 7.24
C MET A 701 25.12 -13.25 7.94
N GLU A 702 25.77 -12.37 7.18
CA GLU A 702 26.37 -11.16 7.72
C GLU A 702 25.37 -10.01 7.81
N LYS A 703 25.72 -8.96 8.56
CA LYS A 703 24.80 -7.84 8.85
C LYS A 703 24.21 -7.18 7.59
N ALA A 704 24.95 -7.19 6.48
CA ALA A 704 24.49 -6.71 5.18
C ALA A 704 23.47 -7.66 4.51
N ASP A 705 23.64 -8.98 4.64
CA ASP A 705 22.71 -9.97 4.10
C ASP A 705 21.40 -9.99 4.88
N ILE A 706 21.48 -9.87 6.21
CA ILE A 706 20.29 -9.75 7.09
C ILE A 706 19.51 -8.47 6.74
N GLN A 707 20.20 -7.36 6.48
CA GLN A 707 19.56 -6.12 6.03
C GLN A 707 18.90 -6.27 4.65
N LYS A 708 19.60 -6.87 3.67
CA LYS A 708 19.06 -7.15 2.34
C LYS A 708 17.82 -8.07 2.39
N GLN A 709 17.84 -9.07 3.27
CA GLN A 709 16.69 -9.93 3.53
C GLN A 709 15.55 -9.15 4.20
N ALA A 710 15.85 -8.24 5.13
CA ALA A 710 14.85 -7.37 5.75
C ALA A 710 14.17 -6.44 4.73
N GLU A 711 14.95 -5.84 3.83
CA GLU A 711 14.47 -5.01 2.72
C GLU A 711 13.56 -5.81 1.77
N HIS A 712 13.98 -7.00 1.33
CA HIS A 712 13.13 -7.89 0.53
C HIS A 712 11.84 -8.28 1.27
N CYS A 713 11.92 -8.59 2.56
CA CYS A 713 10.74 -8.87 3.39
C CYS A 713 9.82 -7.65 3.56
N ASN A 714 10.35 -6.42 3.52
CA ASN A 714 9.55 -5.19 3.50
C ASN A 714 8.84 -5.05 2.15
N ASP A 715 9.57 -5.15 1.03
CA ASP A 715 9.02 -5.06 -0.33
C ASP A 715 7.90 -6.09 -0.55
N ARG A 716 8.14 -7.35 -0.20
CA ARG A 716 7.15 -8.43 -0.30
C ARG A 716 5.97 -8.24 0.65
N LYS A 717 6.17 -7.69 1.86
CA LYS A 717 5.06 -7.38 2.78
C LYS A 717 4.21 -6.20 2.27
N MET A 718 4.82 -5.20 1.63
CA MET A 718 4.10 -4.10 0.98
C MET A 718 3.30 -4.57 -0.23
N ALA A 719 3.91 -5.38 -1.11
CA ALA A 719 3.22 -5.99 -2.24
C ALA A 719 2.05 -6.88 -1.78
N SER A 720 2.28 -7.74 -0.78
CA SER A 720 1.24 -8.55 -0.14
C SER A 720 0.08 -7.70 0.40
N LYS A 721 0.34 -6.58 1.09
CA LYS A 721 -0.74 -5.69 1.58
C LYS A 721 -1.57 -5.11 0.43
N ARG A 722 -0.93 -4.66 -0.66
CA ARG A 722 -1.64 -4.11 -1.83
C ARG A 722 -2.47 -5.15 -2.57
N VAL A 723 -1.96 -6.38 -2.71
CA VAL A 723 -2.73 -7.50 -3.30
C VAL A 723 -3.93 -7.88 -2.43
N GLN A 724 -3.81 -7.79 -1.10
CA GLN A 724 -4.92 -8.03 -0.16
C GLN A 724 -6.00 -6.96 -0.28
N GLU A 725 -5.60 -5.68 -0.35
CA GLU A 725 -6.52 -4.55 -0.58
C GLU A 725 -7.24 -4.69 -1.93
N LEU A 726 -6.50 -4.92 -3.03
CA LEU A 726 -7.06 -5.09 -4.36
C LEU A 726 -7.96 -6.33 -4.49
N SER A 727 -7.70 -7.40 -3.73
CA SER A 727 -8.59 -8.56 -3.66
C SER A 727 -9.91 -8.25 -2.97
N VAL A 728 -9.92 -7.38 -1.95
CA VAL A 728 -11.15 -6.90 -1.32
C VAL A 728 -11.91 -5.97 -2.26
N ASP A 729 -11.22 -5.04 -2.93
CA ASP A 729 -11.82 -4.13 -3.91
C ASP A 729 -12.46 -4.89 -5.08
N LEU A 730 -11.78 -5.91 -5.61
CA LEU A 730 -12.27 -6.84 -6.64
C LEU A 730 -13.59 -7.52 -6.23
N PHE A 731 -13.61 -8.18 -5.08
CA PHE A 731 -14.81 -8.89 -4.61
C PHE A 731 -15.94 -7.92 -4.23
N PHE A 732 -15.63 -6.71 -3.77
CA PHE A 732 -16.65 -5.70 -3.50
C PHE A 732 -17.25 -5.12 -4.79
N ALA A 733 -16.46 -4.87 -5.83
CA ALA A 733 -16.96 -4.43 -7.13
C ALA A 733 -17.87 -5.47 -7.79
N VAL A 734 -17.52 -6.76 -7.71
CA VAL A 734 -18.41 -7.87 -8.13
C VAL A 734 -19.70 -7.89 -7.30
N PHE A 735 -19.59 -7.76 -5.97
CA PHE A 735 -20.75 -7.75 -5.09
C PHE A 735 -21.75 -6.60 -5.41
N VAL A 736 -21.25 -5.39 -5.68
CA VAL A 736 -22.09 -4.25 -6.11
C VAL A 736 -22.73 -4.50 -7.49
N LYS A 737 -22.06 -5.23 -8.39
CA LYS A 737 -22.61 -5.60 -9.70
C LYS A 737 -23.73 -6.63 -9.59
N GLU A 738 -23.52 -7.71 -8.84
CA GLU A 738 -24.49 -8.83 -8.76
C GLU A 738 -25.68 -8.54 -7.83
N CYS A 739 -25.49 -7.78 -6.75
CA CYS A 739 -26.59 -7.41 -5.85
C CYS A 739 -27.35 -6.13 -6.27
N GLY A 740 -26.83 -5.38 -7.24
CA GLY A 740 -27.42 -4.11 -7.67
C GLY A 740 -27.21 -2.97 -6.65
N PRO A 741 -28.06 -1.93 -6.68
CA PRO A 741 -27.85 -0.71 -5.89
C PRO A 741 -27.78 -0.95 -4.38
N LEU A 742 -26.66 -0.57 -3.75
CA LEU A 742 -26.46 -0.72 -2.30
C LEU A 742 -26.58 0.64 -1.58
N GLU A 743 -27.58 0.77 -0.71
CA GLU A 743 -27.71 1.95 0.16
C GLU A 743 -26.85 1.85 1.43
N SER A 744 -26.28 2.98 1.84
CA SER A 744 -25.53 3.15 3.08
C SER A 744 -25.47 4.62 3.49
N GLU A 745 -25.40 4.88 4.80
CA GLU A 745 -24.88 6.15 5.30
C GLU A 745 -23.41 6.33 4.87
N ALA A 746 -23.00 7.58 4.67
CA ALA A 746 -21.63 8.00 4.44
C ALA A 746 -21.35 9.34 5.15
N MET A 747 -20.09 9.61 5.46
CA MET A 747 -19.68 10.90 6.00
C MET A 747 -18.67 11.61 5.08
N VAL A 748 -18.89 12.91 4.85
CA VAL A 748 -18.07 13.74 3.96
C VAL A 748 -16.68 13.97 4.56
N MET A 749 -15.65 13.57 3.81
CA MET A 749 -14.24 13.76 4.15
C MET A 749 -13.66 15.08 3.60
N GLY A 750 -14.15 15.54 2.45
CA GLY A 750 -13.62 16.72 1.76
C GLY A 750 -14.59 17.28 0.74
N VAL A 751 -14.52 18.59 0.47
CA VAL A 751 -15.44 19.31 -0.43
C VAL A 751 -14.63 20.15 -1.42
N LEU A 752 -14.98 20.05 -2.70
CA LEU A 752 -14.39 20.76 -3.84
C LEU A 752 -15.46 21.65 -4.51
N SER A 753 -15.12 22.34 -5.59
CA SER A 753 -16.03 23.22 -6.34
C SER A 753 -17.23 22.50 -6.95
N GLU A 754 -17.01 21.28 -7.49
CA GLU A 754 -17.96 20.53 -8.32
C GLU A 754 -18.13 19.07 -7.84
N ALA A 755 -17.55 18.73 -6.69
CA ALA A 755 -17.52 17.37 -6.16
C ALA A 755 -17.22 17.35 -4.65
N PHE A 756 -17.46 16.21 -4.00
CA PHE A 756 -17.07 15.96 -2.62
C PHE A 756 -16.67 14.49 -2.42
N ASP A 757 -15.74 14.24 -1.50
CA ASP A 757 -15.25 12.90 -1.15
C ASP A 757 -15.96 12.41 0.13
N VAL A 758 -16.44 11.16 0.14
CA VAL A 758 -17.16 10.53 1.26
C VAL A 758 -16.54 9.21 1.69
N LEU A 759 -16.65 8.88 2.98
CA LEU A 759 -16.41 7.55 3.53
C LEU A 759 -17.75 6.83 3.74
N VAL A 760 -17.98 5.72 3.05
CA VAL A 760 -19.24 4.96 3.10
C VAL A 760 -19.20 4.00 4.28
N LEU A 761 -19.96 4.30 5.33
CA LEU A 761 -19.73 3.77 6.68
C LEU A 761 -19.94 2.26 6.80
N ARG A 762 -20.95 1.71 6.11
CA ARG A 762 -21.24 0.26 6.12
C ARG A 762 -20.12 -0.60 5.52
N PHE A 763 -19.33 -0.03 4.62
CA PHE A 763 -18.37 -0.77 3.79
C PHE A 763 -16.91 -0.31 3.95
N GLY A 764 -16.65 0.85 4.59
CA GLY A 764 -15.32 1.42 4.75
C GLY A 764 -14.70 2.02 3.47
N VAL A 765 -15.41 1.98 2.34
CA VAL A 765 -14.90 2.44 1.04
C VAL A 765 -14.97 3.97 0.90
N GLN A 766 -14.00 4.55 0.20
CA GLN A 766 -13.97 5.98 -0.10
C GLN A 766 -14.38 6.23 -1.54
N LYS A 767 -15.30 7.16 -1.77
CA LYS A 767 -15.78 7.53 -3.12
C LYS A 767 -15.92 9.04 -3.28
N ARG A 768 -15.80 9.49 -4.52
CA ARG A 768 -16.07 10.87 -4.94
C ARG A 768 -17.45 10.93 -5.56
N ILE A 769 -18.25 11.90 -5.12
CA ILE A 769 -19.55 12.23 -5.71
C ILE A 769 -19.37 13.53 -6.47
N TYR A 770 -19.67 13.53 -7.77
CA TYR A 770 -19.60 14.70 -8.65
C TYR A 770 -20.99 15.32 -8.80
N CYS A 771 -21.10 16.64 -8.76
CA CYS A 771 -22.39 17.34 -8.91
C CYS A 771 -23.05 17.04 -10.25
N ASN A 772 -22.26 16.85 -11.32
CA ASN A 772 -22.74 16.54 -12.67
C ASN A 772 -23.36 15.13 -12.79
N ALA A 773 -23.26 14.29 -11.75
CA ALA A 773 -23.91 12.98 -11.66
C ALA A 773 -25.18 12.98 -10.80
N LEU A 774 -25.64 14.17 -10.36
CA LEU A 774 -26.82 14.34 -9.51
C LEU A 774 -27.89 15.19 -10.24
N PRO A 775 -29.20 14.89 -10.09
CA PRO A 775 -30.30 15.69 -10.66
C PRO A 775 -30.44 17.02 -9.90
N LEU A 776 -29.70 18.03 -10.36
CA LEU A 776 -29.59 19.35 -9.73
C LEU A 776 -29.93 20.47 -10.71
N VAL A 777 -30.84 21.36 -10.30
CA VAL A 777 -31.09 22.67 -10.95
C VAL A 777 -29.84 23.55 -10.91
N GLY A 778 -28.98 23.33 -9.91
CA GLY A 778 -27.66 23.93 -9.82
C GLY A 778 -26.98 23.65 -8.48
N PHE A 779 -25.73 24.09 -8.37
CA PHE A 779 -24.95 24.03 -7.14
C PHE A 779 -24.08 25.28 -6.99
N GLN A 780 -23.70 25.61 -5.75
CA GLN A 780 -22.82 26.73 -5.44
C GLN A 780 -21.80 26.34 -4.38
N PHE A 781 -20.52 26.41 -4.73
CA PHE A 781 -19.41 26.29 -3.79
C PHE A 781 -19.16 27.62 -3.07
N GLN A 782 -18.89 27.56 -1.76
CA GLN A 782 -18.53 28.73 -0.95
C GLN A 782 -17.54 28.32 0.15
N LYS A 783 -16.45 29.09 0.33
CA LYS A 783 -15.65 29.05 1.56
C LYS A 783 -16.25 30.02 2.58
N LEU A 784 -17.00 29.51 3.56
CA LEU A 784 -17.47 30.32 4.70
C LEU A 784 -16.34 30.43 5.72
N GLY A 785 -15.61 31.55 5.65
CA GLY A 785 -14.33 31.70 6.34
C GLY A 785 -13.32 30.68 5.79
N LYS A 786 -12.89 29.74 6.63
CA LYS A 786 -12.00 28.63 6.23
C LYS A 786 -12.72 27.30 5.99
N LYS A 787 -14.06 27.23 6.14
CA LYS A 787 -14.83 26.00 5.96
C LYS A 787 -15.41 25.94 4.53
N PRO A 788 -14.99 24.98 3.68
CA PRO A 788 -15.61 24.78 2.38
C PRO A 788 -17.00 24.16 2.54
N GLN A 789 -17.97 24.69 1.81
CA GLN A 789 -19.33 24.19 1.72
C GLN A 789 -19.81 24.20 0.27
N LEU A 790 -20.74 23.30 -0.04
CA LEU A 790 -21.29 23.11 -1.37
C LEU A 790 -22.82 23.02 -1.22
N SER A 791 -23.51 24.07 -1.65
CA SER A 791 -24.97 24.14 -1.61
C SER A 791 -25.55 23.53 -2.88
N LEU A 792 -26.33 22.47 -2.74
CA LEU A 792 -27.00 21.76 -3.82
C LEU A 792 -28.47 22.18 -3.90
N VAL A 793 -28.98 22.35 -5.13
CA VAL A 793 -30.38 22.68 -5.42
C VAL A 793 -30.96 21.56 -6.27
N TRP A 794 -31.77 20.70 -5.68
CA TRP A 794 -32.30 19.50 -6.32
C TRP A 794 -33.41 19.81 -7.32
N GLU A 795 -33.47 19.03 -8.39
CA GLU A 795 -34.62 19.03 -9.29
C GLU A 795 -35.89 18.53 -8.54
N PRO A 796 -37.08 19.11 -8.81
CA PRO A 796 -38.34 18.61 -8.27
C PRO A 796 -38.84 17.41 -9.07
N GLU A 797 -39.36 16.39 -8.38
CA GLU A 797 -39.92 15.18 -9.00
C GLU A 797 -41.31 15.43 -9.63
N SER A 798 -42.00 16.48 -9.21
CA SER A 798 -43.27 16.93 -9.81
C SER A 798 -43.35 18.47 -9.84
N PRO A 799 -44.15 19.07 -10.75
CA PRO A 799 -44.31 20.53 -10.82
C PRO A 799 -44.92 21.19 -9.57
N GLU A 800 -45.42 20.39 -8.62
CA GLU A 800 -46.08 20.82 -7.38
C GLU A 800 -45.15 20.72 -6.16
N GLN A 801 -43.94 20.16 -6.32
CA GLN A 801 -43.00 19.92 -5.23
C GLN A 801 -42.01 21.08 -5.06
N ASP A 802 -41.83 21.56 -3.83
CA ASP A 802 -40.87 22.62 -3.50
C ASP A 802 -39.41 22.22 -3.82
N VAL A 803 -38.61 23.22 -4.19
CA VAL A 803 -37.20 23.05 -4.57
C VAL A 803 -36.35 22.77 -3.33
N VAL A 804 -36.03 21.50 -3.09
CA VAL A 804 -35.20 21.04 -1.97
C VAL A 804 -33.77 21.58 -2.10
N ARG A 805 -33.28 22.23 -1.05
CA ARG A 805 -31.89 22.71 -0.91
C ARG A 805 -31.16 21.93 0.16
N GLN A 806 -29.91 21.57 -0.10
CA GLN A 806 -29.06 20.80 0.81
C GLN A 806 -27.67 21.40 0.88
N VAL A 807 -27.10 21.54 2.08
CA VAL A 807 -25.73 22.04 2.27
C VAL A 807 -24.81 20.88 2.63
N ILE A 808 -23.81 20.64 1.79
CA ILE A 808 -22.77 19.64 2.00
C ILE A 808 -21.53 20.34 2.58
N ALA A 809 -21.05 19.85 3.72
CA ALA A 809 -19.85 20.32 4.40
C ALA A 809 -19.01 19.12 4.87
N ILE A 810 -17.77 19.38 5.29
CA ILE A 810 -16.92 18.34 5.91
C ILE A 810 -17.57 17.85 7.22
N PHE A 811 -17.56 16.54 7.42
CA PHE A 811 -18.31 15.83 8.48
C PHE A 811 -19.84 16.01 8.41
N THR A 812 -20.44 16.38 7.28
CA THR A 812 -21.88 16.14 7.06
C THR A 812 -22.11 14.63 6.89
N LEU A 813 -23.13 14.09 7.56
CA LEU A 813 -23.65 12.74 7.34
C LEU A 813 -24.66 12.77 6.19
N VAL A 814 -24.59 11.79 5.28
CA VAL A 814 -25.39 11.73 4.06
C VAL A 814 -25.74 10.29 3.69
N ASP A 815 -26.92 10.06 3.11
CA ASP A 815 -27.27 8.78 2.50
C ASP A 815 -26.69 8.69 1.08
N VAL A 816 -26.05 7.57 0.75
CA VAL A 816 -25.50 7.31 -0.58
C VAL A 816 -25.94 5.96 -1.14
N VAL A 817 -25.99 5.89 -2.47
CA VAL A 817 -26.25 4.67 -3.21
C VAL A 817 -25.01 4.32 -4.02
N LEU A 818 -24.53 3.08 -3.89
CA LEU A 818 -23.48 2.50 -4.74
C LEU A 818 -24.10 1.72 -5.90
N TRP A 819 -23.60 1.91 -7.12
CA TRP A 819 -24.02 1.12 -8.30
C TRP A 819 -22.82 0.69 -9.13
N SER A 820 -22.93 -0.41 -9.88
CA SER A 820 -21.94 -0.80 -10.90
C SER A 820 -22.03 0.14 -12.10
N ASP A 821 -20.88 0.49 -12.66
CA ASP A 821 -20.80 1.26 -13.90
C ASP A 821 -20.72 0.31 -15.12
N ASN A 822 -20.82 0.87 -16.34
CA ASN A 822 -20.68 0.12 -17.60
C ASN A 822 -19.24 -0.39 -17.89
N VAL A 823 -18.26 -0.06 -17.04
CA VAL A 823 -16.86 -0.48 -17.17
C VAL A 823 -16.61 -1.61 -16.17
N PRO A 824 -16.03 -2.75 -16.56
CA PRO A 824 -15.71 -3.84 -15.64
C PRO A 824 -14.93 -3.36 -14.41
N MET A 825 -15.28 -3.91 -13.24
CA MET A 825 -14.73 -3.55 -11.92
C MET A 825 -14.90 -2.09 -11.48
N LYS A 826 -15.65 -1.27 -12.21
CA LYS A 826 -16.04 0.08 -11.76
C LYS A 826 -17.43 0.10 -11.12
N TYR A 827 -17.52 0.88 -10.06
CA TYR A 827 -18.75 1.19 -9.37
C TYR A 827 -18.66 2.61 -8.82
N SER A 828 -19.74 3.38 -8.94
CA SER A 828 -19.80 4.77 -8.53
C SER A 828 -20.65 4.95 -7.28
N ALA A 829 -20.64 6.16 -6.71
CA ALA A 829 -21.49 6.55 -5.60
C ALA A 829 -22.24 7.83 -5.95
N VAL A 830 -23.52 7.90 -5.59
CA VAL A 830 -24.30 9.14 -5.64
C VAL A 830 -24.99 9.42 -4.32
N LEU A 831 -25.30 10.69 -4.11
CA LEU A 831 -26.06 11.21 -2.98
C LEU A 831 -27.55 10.89 -3.18
N LYS A 832 -28.23 10.38 -2.16
CA LYS A 832 -29.69 10.22 -2.16
C LYS A 832 -30.37 11.56 -1.86
N ARG A 833 -31.48 11.84 -2.52
CA ARG A 833 -32.22 13.12 -2.35
C ARG A 833 -32.85 13.20 -0.96
N PRO A 834 -32.67 14.29 -0.20
CA PRO A 834 -33.29 14.45 1.12
C PRO A 834 -34.81 14.37 1.05
N GLY A 835 -35.42 13.58 1.94
CA GLY A 835 -36.87 13.38 1.98
C GLY A 835 -37.42 12.37 0.96
N GLY A 836 -36.57 11.81 0.08
CA GLY A 836 -36.94 10.75 -0.86
C GLY A 836 -37.09 9.38 -0.16
N GLY A 837 -38.12 9.25 0.67
CA GLY A 837 -38.56 7.98 1.28
C GLY A 837 -39.75 7.38 0.53
N GLY A 838 -39.70 6.07 0.29
CA GLY A 838 -40.83 5.24 -0.11
C GLY A 838 -41.32 4.38 1.05
#